data_AF-A0A9Q0CXX2-F1
#
_entry.id   AF-A0A9Q0CXX2-F1
#
_cell.length_a   1.000
_cell.length_b   1.000
_cell.length_c   1.000
_cell.angle_alpha   90.00
_cell.angle_beta   90.00
_cell.angle_gamma   90.00
#
_symmetry.space_group_name_H-M   'P 1'
#
loop_
_entity.id
_entity.type
_entity.pdbx_description
1 polymer ?
#
loop_
_entity_poly.entity_id
_entity_poly.type
_entity_poly.pdbx_seq_one_letter_code
_entity_poly.pdbx_strand_id
1 'polypeptide(L)'
;MHRFLTSSLMASSPRLLSLAWSLQPAFTRRPHQSTLRSMLVGRRYFLRPRKAPQRIPMAARKVHKQKLKNEEEHQLHILWWKEKVGICKKPSTVHLAKRLSYSNLLGMDATLKNGSLKEGTLNMEILHFKSRFPREVLLCRVGDFYEAVGFDACILVEYAGLNPMGGLHSDGVPKAGCPVVNLRQTLDDLTRHGFSVCIVEEVQGPVPARSRKGRFISGHAHPGSPYVFGLAGVDDDVEFPDPMPVVGVWRSAKGYCLISVVETMKTYSSEEGLTEEALVMKLRICQYHHLYVHTSLRNNSSGTFRWGEYGDGGLLWGECNSKYFEWFDGDPVHELLGKVREIYGLDEETTFRNVTISSEDRPQPLYLGAATQIGLIPTEGIPSLLKFLLPSSCAGLPLLYIRDLLLNPPAFEISSAIQDACRFMSNVTCSIPDFTCISAAKLVKLLESKEANHIEFCRIKNVVDEILHMSKNAELSPVLRILLIPTSVATGLQVEYDLLVKECDLISQRIGEVISLGKESDQKVSSFEIIPDGFFEDMESSWKGRVKRIHAEEEFLQVDQAAEALSCAITEDFLPIVSRVKSVISPNGGTKGEICYSKEHEAVWFKGKRFQPSVWGHTPGEEQIKQLVPAYDAKGRKVGEEWFTTDKVDDALTRYHEACNKAREKVLELLRELSAELQNNINVLVFASMILVISKALFSHVSEGRRRGWVFPTIKESYLSKGEAEAKTTREMELLGLLPYWLEMSQGNAIPNDVKMHSLFLLTGPNGGGKSSILRSICAASVLGICGLMVPAKSAVIPNFDSVMLHMKTYDSPADGKSTFQIEMSEIRSIVTRATERSLVLIDEICRGTETAKGTCIAGSILETLDQVGCLGIISTHLHGLFDLPISTNNTVFKAMGAETVNGVIKPTLKLTDGVCRESLAFQTAQREGMPDPIITRAEELYECMKESKVQYVPVVPGMGSKPVINGSKPESLAKEVERSILVICQKGVVKAGEVACVIVGPREQPPPSTVGASCLYVIIRSDKKLYVGQTDDLAGRLRAHRSKEGMQDATTIYFVVPGKSFACKLETLLINQLPLEGFKLVNKADGRHRNFGTSGLSQEALSHEALTLQT
;
A
#
# COMPACT_ATOMS: atom_id res chain seq x y z
N MET A 1 -52.54 -30.56 -13.99
CA MET A 1 -53.50 -31.68 -13.86
C MET A 1 -52.72 -32.98 -13.76
N HIS A 2 -53.28 -34.03 -13.14
CA HIS A 2 -52.84 -35.44 -13.05
C HIS A 2 -51.33 -35.75 -13.25
N ARG A 3 -50.58 -36.08 -12.18
CA ARG A 3 -50.52 -37.44 -11.57
C ARG A 3 -50.23 -38.57 -12.57
N PHE A 4 -49.11 -39.24 -12.38
CA PHE A 4 -49.14 -40.59 -11.78
C PHE A 4 -47.97 -40.77 -10.80
N LEU A 5 -47.90 -41.92 -10.13
CA LEU A 5 -47.28 -42.12 -8.82
C LEU A 5 -46.44 -43.42 -8.79
N THR A 6 -45.61 -43.57 -7.74
CA THR A 6 -45.06 -44.86 -7.21
C THR A 6 -44.15 -45.67 -8.14
N SER A 7 -43.27 -46.59 -7.70
CA SER A 7 -42.51 -46.85 -6.45
C SER A 7 -41.60 -48.06 -6.77
N SER A 8 -40.37 -48.26 -6.30
CA SER A 8 -39.99 -48.44 -4.90
C SER A 8 -38.50 -48.86 -4.82
N LEU A 9 -37.78 -48.30 -3.84
CA LEU A 9 -36.92 -48.95 -2.82
C LEU A 9 -36.01 -50.18 -3.11
N MET A 10 -34.91 -50.19 -2.33
CA MET A 10 -34.05 -51.33 -1.89
C MET A 10 -32.86 -51.81 -2.76
N ALA A 11 -31.69 -51.29 -2.36
CA ALA A 11 -30.59 -52.07 -1.73
C ALA A 11 -29.36 -52.57 -2.54
N SER A 12 -28.21 -52.38 -1.87
CA SER A 12 -26.96 -53.17 -1.91
C SER A 12 -26.15 -53.32 -3.21
N SER A 13 -24.94 -52.75 -3.17
CA SER A 13 -23.76 -53.20 -3.94
C SER A 13 -23.39 -54.67 -3.63
N PRO A 14 -22.64 -55.35 -4.51
CA PRO A 14 -21.18 -55.35 -4.27
C PRO A 14 -20.31 -55.18 -5.53
N ARG A 15 -19.01 -54.97 -5.29
CA ARG A 15 -17.93 -54.86 -6.29
C ARG A 15 -17.71 -56.19 -7.02
N LEU A 16 -17.34 -56.17 -8.31
CA LEU A 16 -15.97 -56.54 -8.76
C LEU A 16 -15.77 -56.54 -10.30
N LEU A 17 -14.49 -56.46 -10.65
CA LEU A 17 -13.83 -56.87 -11.90
C LEU A 17 -13.99 -56.03 -13.18
N SER A 18 -12.89 -56.04 -13.91
CA SER A 18 -12.60 -55.32 -15.15
C SER A 18 -13.09 -56.06 -16.39
N LEU A 19 -13.37 -55.30 -17.46
CA LEU A 19 -12.98 -55.66 -18.82
C LEU A 19 -12.80 -54.38 -19.65
N ALA A 20 -11.92 -54.41 -20.64
CA ALA A 20 -11.59 -53.27 -21.47
C ALA A 20 -11.72 -53.61 -22.96
N TRP A 21 -12.45 -52.77 -23.70
CA TRP A 21 -12.35 -52.55 -25.15
C TRP A 21 -12.55 -51.03 -25.35
N SER A 22 -11.56 -50.24 -25.78
CA SER A 22 -10.92 -50.19 -27.10
C SER A 22 -11.87 -49.80 -28.24
N LEU A 23 -11.84 -48.52 -28.61
CA LEU A 23 -12.00 -48.05 -30.00
C LEU A 23 -11.21 -46.74 -30.17
N GLN A 24 -10.44 -46.65 -31.26
CA GLN A 24 -9.84 -45.40 -31.75
C GLN A 24 -10.75 -44.79 -32.83
N PRO A 25 -10.49 -43.56 -33.28
CA PRO A 25 -9.61 -43.43 -34.46
C PRO A 25 -8.35 -42.63 -34.20
N ALA A 26 -7.36 -42.78 -35.09
CA ALA A 26 -6.10 -42.04 -35.04
C ALA A 26 -5.98 -41.07 -36.23
N PHE A 27 -5.21 -39.99 -36.04
CA PHE A 27 -4.50 -39.36 -37.15
C PHE A 27 -3.06 -39.03 -36.75
N THR A 28 -2.14 -39.18 -37.69
CA THR A 28 -0.69 -39.21 -37.43
C THR A 28 0.01 -38.01 -38.05
N ARG A 29 1.00 -37.44 -37.34
CA ARG A 29 2.18 -36.80 -37.96
C ARG A 29 3.41 -36.76 -37.04
N ARG A 30 4.52 -37.23 -37.60
CA ARG A 30 5.95 -37.03 -37.25
C ARG A 30 6.60 -36.50 -38.56
N PRO A 31 7.85 -35.99 -38.62
CA PRO A 31 9.00 -36.18 -37.72
C PRO A 31 9.44 -34.83 -37.08
N HIS A 32 10.67 -34.57 -36.59
CA HIS A 32 11.94 -35.31 -36.56
C HIS A 32 12.75 -34.97 -35.29
N GLN A 33 13.80 -35.74 -35.01
CA GLN A 33 14.97 -35.30 -34.25
C GLN A 33 16.24 -35.52 -35.09
N SER A 34 17.23 -34.63 -34.96
CA SER A 34 18.61 -34.87 -35.40
C SER A 34 19.56 -34.34 -34.32
N THR A 35 20.80 -34.85 -34.32
CA THR A 35 21.75 -34.70 -33.18
C THR A 35 23.10 -34.20 -33.66
N LEU A 36 23.86 -33.54 -32.78
CA LEU A 36 25.34 -33.53 -32.85
C LEU A 36 25.98 -33.32 -31.46
N ARG A 37 27.27 -33.66 -31.33
CA ARG A 37 28.03 -33.78 -30.07
C ARG A 37 29.45 -33.20 -30.19
N SER A 38 29.97 -32.66 -29.10
CA SER A 38 31.36 -32.80 -28.60
C SER A 38 31.35 -32.42 -27.09
N MET A 39 32.03 -33.03 -26.11
CA MET A 39 33.12 -34.02 -26.02
C MET A 39 34.52 -33.41 -26.30
N LEU A 40 35.34 -33.09 -25.29
CA LEU A 40 36.37 -33.91 -24.60
C LEU A 40 37.13 -33.02 -23.56
N VAL A 41 37.85 -33.43 -22.50
CA VAL A 41 38.00 -34.66 -21.67
C VAL A 41 38.71 -34.28 -20.33
N GLY A 42 38.70 -35.11 -19.25
CA GLY A 42 39.49 -34.82 -18.02
C GLY A 42 39.60 -36.00 -17.01
N ARG A 43 40.83 -36.35 -16.58
CA ARG A 43 41.16 -37.52 -15.71
C ARG A 43 40.82 -37.26 -14.23
N ARG A 44 40.09 -38.16 -13.54
CA ARG A 44 40.52 -39.35 -12.77
C ARG A 44 41.51 -39.11 -11.61
N TYR A 45 41.08 -39.50 -10.40
CA TYR A 45 41.93 -40.20 -9.41
C TYR A 45 41.20 -41.45 -8.89
N PHE A 46 41.96 -42.44 -8.42
CA PHE A 46 41.48 -43.74 -7.91
C PHE A 46 41.64 -43.80 -6.38
N LEU A 47 40.71 -44.46 -5.68
CA LEU A 47 41.02 -45.35 -4.55
C LEU A 47 39.80 -46.21 -4.13
N ARG A 48 40.08 -47.45 -3.73
CA ARG A 48 39.17 -48.47 -3.16
C ARG A 48 40.06 -49.61 -2.60
N PRO A 49 39.55 -50.52 -1.75
CA PRO A 49 38.26 -50.55 -1.05
C PRO A 49 38.38 -50.83 0.46
N ARG A 50 37.27 -50.71 1.22
CA ARG A 50 36.85 -51.80 2.15
C ARG A 50 35.42 -51.63 2.71
N LYS A 51 34.71 -52.77 2.71
CA LYS A 51 33.44 -53.09 3.38
C LYS A 51 32.22 -52.20 3.05
N ALA A 52 31.03 -52.81 3.13
CA ALA A 52 29.76 -52.19 2.79
C ALA A 52 28.79 -52.29 3.98
N PRO A 53 27.81 -51.37 4.08
CA PRO A 53 26.51 -51.64 4.68
C PRO A 53 25.41 -51.80 3.61
N GLN A 54 24.21 -52.16 4.06
CA GLN A 54 23.12 -52.76 3.26
C GLN A 54 22.48 -51.83 2.21
N ARG A 55 21.81 -52.44 1.22
CA ARG A 55 20.96 -51.73 0.24
C ARG A 55 19.69 -51.19 0.89
N ILE A 56 19.51 -49.88 0.91
CA ILE A 56 18.25 -49.23 1.26
C ILE A 56 17.23 -49.38 0.10
N PRO A 57 15.95 -49.74 0.35
CA PRO A 57 14.93 -49.91 -0.69
C PRO A 57 14.62 -48.62 -1.48
N MET A 58 14.16 -48.76 -2.73
CA MET A 58 13.82 -47.60 -3.59
C MET A 58 12.70 -46.72 -3.02
N ALA A 59 11.75 -47.29 -2.27
CA ALA A 59 10.69 -46.54 -1.61
C ALA A 59 11.26 -45.50 -0.61
N ALA A 60 12.20 -45.91 0.24
CA ALA A 60 12.88 -45.02 1.16
C ALA A 60 13.70 -43.94 0.44
N ARG A 61 14.25 -44.21 -0.76
CA ARG A 61 14.88 -43.18 -1.60
C ARG A 61 13.89 -42.15 -2.14
N LYS A 62 12.64 -42.52 -2.46
CA LYS A 62 11.58 -41.53 -2.79
C LYS A 62 11.24 -40.67 -1.57
N VAL A 63 10.93 -41.31 -0.43
CA VAL A 63 10.60 -40.60 0.83
C VAL A 63 11.73 -39.66 1.26
N HIS A 64 12.99 -40.10 1.17
CA HIS A 64 14.13 -39.26 1.58
C HIS A 64 14.37 -38.07 0.63
N LYS A 65 14.12 -38.23 -0.69
CA LYS A 65 14.15 -37.11 -1.65
C LYS A 65 13.02 -36.11 -1.40
N GLN A 66 11.83 -36.61 -1.07
CA GLN A 66 10.65 -35.79 -0.77
C GLN A 66 10.86 -35.03 0.53
N LYS A 67 11.39 -35.69 1.58
CA LYS A 67 11.76 -35.05 2.84
C LYS A 67 12.84 -33.97 2.67
N LEU A 68 13.88 -34.22 1.87
CA LEU A 68 14.89 -33.21 1.54
C LEU A 68 14.29 -31.99 0.82
N LYS A 69 13.36 -32.19 -0.13
CA LYS A 69 12.67 -31.08 -0.79
C LYS A 69 11.86 -30.25 0.22
N ASN A 70 11.09 -30.89 1.09
CA ASN A 70 10.35 -30.21 2.15
C ASN A 70 11.28 -29.48 3.14
N GLU A 71 12.48 -30.01 3.43
CA GLU A 71 13.46 -29.35 4.30
C GLU A 71 14.09 -28.10 3.65
N GLU A 72 14.31 -28.09 2.32
CA GLU A 72 14.71 -26.90 1.55
C GLU A 72 13.57 -25.86 1.47
N GLU A 73 12.34 -26.32 1.23
CA GLU A 73 11.12 -25.51 1.14
C GLU A 73 10.79 -24.82 2.48
N HIS A 74 10.92 -25.54 3.61
CA HIS A 74 10.78 -24.96 4.94
C HIS A 74 11.84 -23.88 5.25
N GLN A 75 13.07 -23.99 4.74
CA GLN A 75 14.10 -22.96 4.96
C GLN A 75 13.73 -21.63 4.30
N LEU A 76 13.11 -21.64 3.12
CA LEU A 76 12.62 -20.42 2.46
C LEU A 76 11.56 -19.71 3.31
N HIS A 77 10.65 -20.46 3.95
CA HIS A 77 9.65 -19.88 4.85
C HIS A 77 10.27 -19.33 6.16
N ILE A 78 11.29 -20.00 6.72
CA ILE A 78 12.02 -19.51 7.90
C ILE A 78 12.79 -18.22 7.59
N LEU A 79 13.40 -18.11 6.40
CA LEU A 79 14.09 -16.90 5.96
C LEU A 79 13.11 -15.73 5.76
N TRP A 80 11.95 -15.98 5.16
CA TRP A 80 10.87 -14.99 5.04
C TRP A 80 10.40 -14.48 6.41
N TRP A 81 10.17 -15.37 7.37
CA TRP A 81 9.84 -14.96 8.75
C TRP A 81 10.96 -14.18 9.43
N LYS A 82 12.22 -14.53 9.19
CA LYS A 82 13.38 -13.80 9.70
C LYS A 82 13.45 -12.36 9.18
N GLU A 83 13.10 -12.16 7.92
CA GLU A 83 12.97 -10.82 7.33
C GLU A 83 11.82 -10.03 7.97
N LYS A 84 10.61 -10.61 8.04
CA LYS A 84 9.43 -9.96 8.64
C LYS A 84 9.65 -9.56 10.10
N VAL A 85 10.19 -10.45 10.93
CA VAL A 85 10.51 -10.15 12.34
C VAL A 85 11.66 -9.13 12.45
N GLY A 86 12.58 -9.09 11.48
CA GLY A 86 13.67 -8.10 11.43
C GLY A 86 13.21 -6.67 11.12
N ILE A 87 12.00 -6.49 10.56
CA ILE A 87 11.40 -5.18 10.26
C ILE A 87 10.65 -4.59 11.48
N CYS A 88 10.29 -5.43 12.47
CA CYS A 88 9.54 -5.02 13.66
C CYS A 88 10.31 -4.00 14.54
N LYS A 89 9.59 -2.99 15.04
CA LYS A 89 10.17 -1.82 15.73
C LYS A 89 9.72 -1.67 17.19
N LYS A 90 8.61 -2.28 17.64
CA LYS A 90 8.19 -2.11 19.04
C LYS A 90 9.21 -2.75 20.00
N PRO A 91 9.58 -2.10 21.11
CA PRO A 91 10.54 -2.65 22.07
C PRO A 91 10.18 -4.03 22.63
N SER A 92 8.88 -4.29 22.81
CA SER A 92 8.33 -5.59 23.24
C SER A 92 8.58 -6.68 22.19
N THR A 93 8.31 -6.40 20.91
CA THR A 93 8.60 -7.33 19.79
C THR A 93 10.09 -7.59 19.65
N VAL A 94 10.91 -6.55 19.70
CA VAL A 94 12.39 -6.68 19.64
C VAL A 94 12.94 -7.50 20.81
N HIS A 95 12.26 -7.50 21.97
CA HIS A 95 12.61 -8.36 23.11
C HIS A 95 12.13 -9.82 22.94
N LEU A 96 10.99 -10.05 22.29
CA LEU A 96 10.56 -11.41 21.89
C LEU A 96 11.48 -12.00 20.82
N ALA A 97 11.85 -11.21 19.82
CA ALA A 97 12.68 -11.64 18.68
C ALA A 97 14.05 -12.19 19.12
N LYS A 98 14.64 -11.63 20.19
CA LYS A 98 15.91 -12.08 20.78
C LYS A 98 15.86 -13.50 21.38
N ARG A 99 14.67 -14.06 21.61
CA ARG A 99 14.45 -15.42 22.15
C ARG A 99 14.03 -16.43 21.06
N LEU A 100 14.07 -16.05 19.79
CA LEU A 100 13.77 -16.94 18.66
C LEU A 100 15.00 -17.76 18.25
N SER A 101 14.77 -19.02 17.87
CA SER A 101 15.72 -19.80 17.08
C SER A 101 15.14 -20.03 15.67
N TYR A 102 15.89 -19.62 14.64
CA TYR A 102 15.51 -19.80 13.24
C TYR A 102 15.77 -21.25 12.76
N SER A 103 15.37 -22.24 13.57
CA SER A 103 15.60 -23.68 13.34
C SER A 103 14.37 -24.44 12.85
N ASN A 104 13.17 -23.86 12.97
CA ASN A 104 11.88 -24.47 12.66
C ASN A 104 10.84 -23.40 12.27
N LEU A 105 9.71 -23.83 11.68
CA LEU A 105 8.66 -22.94 11.14
C LEU A 105 7.96 -22.05 12.18
N LEU A 106 8.07 -22.35 13.48
CA LEU A 106 7.55 -21.48 14.54
C LEU A 106 8.59 -20.50 15.06
N GLY A 107 9.88 -20.68 14.75
CA GLY A 107 10.96 -19.83 15.25
C GLY A 107 11.27 -20.01 16.74
N MET A 108 10.71 -21.03 17.39
CA MET A 108 10.96 -21.27 18.82
C MET A 108 12.31 -21.95 19.05
N ASP A 109 12.96 -21.67 20.18
CA ASP A 109 14.00 -22.54 20.73
C ASP A 109 13.35 -23.65 21.58
N ALA A 110 13.62 -24.91 21.27
CA ALA A 110 13.05 -26.06 21.97
C ALA A 110 13.70 -26.32 23.36
N THR A 111 14.78 -25.62 23.70
CA THR A 111 15.44 -25.67 25.02
C THR A 111 14.83 -24.71 26.05
N LEU A 112 14.10 -23.68 25.60
CA LEU A 112 13.42 -22.72 26.47
C LEU A 112 12.26 -23.37 27.25
N LYS A 113 11.86 -22.73 28.35
CA LYS A 113 10.77 -23.20 29.21
C LYS A 113 9.47 -23.27 28.40
N ASN A 114 8.76 -24.39 28.52
CA ASN A 114 7.57 -24.73 27.72
C ASN A 114 7.81 -24.84 26.19
N GLY A 115 9.06 -24.87 25.71
CA GLY A 115 9.39 -24.94 24.27
C GLY A 115 9.37 -26.34 23.64
N SER A 116 9.20 -27.41 24.44
CA SER A 116 9.35 -28.81 24.02
C SER A 116 8.54 -29.18 22.75
N LEU A 117 9.25 -29.47 21.67
CA LEU A 117 8.71 -30.03 20.41
C LEU A 117 8.75 -31.57 20.41
N LYS A 118 7.90 -32.20 21.24
CA LYS A 118 7.74 -33.67 21.31
C LYS A 118 6.32 -34.09 20.92
N GLU A 119 6.15 -35.28 20.37
CA GLU A 119 4.82 -35.82 20.06
C GLU A 119 3.91 -35.79 21.32
N GLY A 120 2.64 -35.40 21.14
CA GLY A 120 1.71 -35.18 22.25
C GLY A 120 1.88 -33.85 23.01
N THR A 121 2.69 -32.90 22.50
CA THR A 121 2.75 -31.52 23.00
C THR A 121 1.97 -30.53 22.13
N LEU A 122 1.45 -29.46 22.74
CA LEU A 122 0.66 -28.43 22.05
C LEU A 122 1.50 -27.73 20.96
N ASN A 123 2.78 -27.47 21.25
CA ASN A 123 3.71 -26.88 20.30
C ASN A 123 3.89 -27.75 19.04
N MET A 124 3.74 -29.08 19.13
CA MET A 124 3.77 -29.97 17.97
C MET A 124 2.44 -30.02 17.21
N GLU A 125 1.29 -29.90 17.89
CA GLU A 125 -0.01 -29.68 17.22
C GLU A 125 0.05 -28.38 16.40
N ILE A 126 0.50 -27.28 17.03
CA ILE A 126 0.70 -25.97 16.42
C ILE A 126 1.70 -26.05 15.25
N LEU A 127 2.85 -26.72 15.42
CA LEU A 127 3.84 -26.88 14.34
C LEU A 127 3.28 -27.68 13.15
N HIS A 128 2.44 -28.69 13.41
CA HIS A 128 1.79 -29.48 12.37
C HIS A 128 0.79 -28.62 11.56
N PHE A 129 -0.05 -27.81 12.21
CA PHE A 129 -0.91 -26.85 11.50
C PHE A 129 -0.09 -25.80 10.74
N LYS A 130 0.96 -25.22 11.36
CA LYS A 130 1.87 -24.27 10.73
C LYS A 130 2.55 -24.85 9.47
N SER A 131 2.87 -26.14 9.45
CA SER A 131 3.48 -26.80 8.29
C SER A 131 2.58 -26.87 7.05
N ARG A 132 1.25 -26.72 7.23
CA ARG A 132 0.30 -26.61 6.10
C ARG A 132 0.21 -25.20 5.53
N PHE A 133 0.42 -24.17 6.37
CA PHE A 133 0.28 -22.75 6.00
C PHE A 133 1.50 -21.94 6.50
N PRO A 134 2.71 -22.17 5.94
CA PRO A 134 3.95 -21.74 6.59
C PRO A 134 4.15 -20.22 6.71
N ARG A 135 3.46 -19.41 5.89
CA ARG A 135 3.54 -17.93 5.88
C ARG A 135 2.39 -17.23 6.62
N GLU A 136 1.36 -17.96 7.05
CA GLU A 136 0.21 -17.38 7.76
C GLU A 136 0.49 -17.32 9.27
N VAL A 137 -0.06 -16.30 9.94
CA VAL A 137 -0.07 -16.22 11.41
C VAL A 137 -1.03 -17.28 11.94
N LEU A 138 -0.60 -18.15 12.86
CA LEU A 138 -1.43 -19.21 13.40
C LEU A 138 -2.01 -18.83 14.77
N LEU A 139 -3.34 -18.68 14.85
CA LEU A 139 -4.08 -18.46 16.09
C LEU A 139 -4.72 -19.77 16.55
N CYS A 140 -4.28 -20.30 17.70
CA CYS A 140 -4.74 -21.60 18.21
C CYS A 140 -5.55 -21.45 19.50
N ARG A 141 -6.78 -21.96 19.53
CA ARG A 141 -7.65 -21.86 20.70
C ARG A 141 -7.17 -22.78 21.84
N VAL A 142 -7.12 -22.22 23.04
CA VAL A 142 -6.77 -22.87 24.30
C VAL A 142 -7.74 -22.36 25.37
N GLY A 143 -8.91 -23.01 25.48
CA GLY A 143 -10.01 -22.51 26.30
C GLY A 143 -10.57 -21.18 25.75
N ASP A 144 -10.49 -20.13 26.57
CA ASP A 144 -11.14 -18.82 26.33
C ASP A 144 -10.22 -17.81 25.64
N PHE A 145 -9.05 -18.26 25.18
CA PHE A 145 -8.05 -17.46 24.48
C PHE A 145 -7.62 -18.12 23.16
N TYR A 146 -7.28 -17.29 22.18
CA TYR A 146 -6.49 -17.68 21.02
C TYR A 146 -5.02 -17.33 21.27
N GLU A 147 -4.14 -18.30 21.09
CA GLU A 147 -2.72 -18.19 21.41
C GLU A 147 -1.85 -18.43 20.19
N ALA A 148 -0.75 -17.68 20.08
CA ALA A 148 0.32 -17.88 19.11
C ALA A 148 1.68 -17.90 19.80
N VAL A 149 2.68 -18.49 19.14
CA VAL A 149 4.03 -18.69 19.66
C VAL A 149 5.12 -18.31 18.66
N GLY A 150 6.31 -17.97 19.15
CA GLY A 150 7.50 -17.74 18.34
C GLY A 150 7.35 -16.55 17.37
N PHE A 151 7.52 -16.78 16.07
CA PHE A 151 7.35 -15.75 15.03
C PHE A 151 5.99 -15.07 15.12
N ASP A 152 4.92 -15.86 15.24
CA ASP A 152 3.54 -15.39 15.17
C ASP A 152 3.21 -14.53 16.39
N ALA A 153 3.74 -14.90 17.56
CA ALA A 153 3.67 -14.08 18.77
C ALA A 153 4.36 -12.72 18.62
N CYS A 154 5.40 -12.60 17.79
CA CYS A 154 6.04 -11.31 17.49
C CYS A 154 5.12 -10.43 16.62
N ILE A 155 4.46 -11.02 15.62
CA ILE A 155 3.51 -10.30 14.75
C ILE A 155 2.29 -9.80 15.53
N LEU A 156 1.74 -10.61 16.45
CA LEU A 156 0.64 -10.19 17.32
C LEU A 156 0.96 -8.96 18.16
N VAL A 157 2.19 -8.87 18.70
CA VAL A 157 2.63 -7.73 19.51
C VAL A 157 2.94 -6.51 18.64
N GLU A 158 3.55 -6.71 17.48
CA GLU A 158 3.88 -5.62 16.55
C GLU A 158 2.66 -4.99 15.90
N TYR A 159 1.73 -5.80 15.37
CA TYR A 159 0.67 -5.30 14.47
C TYR A 159 -0.73 -5.31 15.10
N ALA A 160 -1.08 -6.31 15.91
CA ALA A 160 -2.35 -6.37 16.66
C ALA A 160 -2.28 -5.75 18.07
N GLY A 161 -1.17 -5.09 18.41
CA GLY A 161 -1.03 -4.33 19.66
C GLY A 161 -1.03 -5.15 20.96
N LEU A 162 -1.06 -6.49 20.87
CA LEU A 162 -1.23 -7.36 22.03
C LEU A 162 0.00 -7.37 22.95
N ASN A 163 -0.20 -7.77 24.21
CA ASN A 163 0.87 -7.88 25.19
C ASN A 163 1.53 -9.28 25.18
N PRO A 164 2.86 -9.38 25.41
CA PRO A 164 3.53 -10.68 25.57
C PRO A 164 3.02 -11.46 26.80
N MET A 165 2.58 -12.70 26.60
CA MET A 165 2.17 -13.56 27.71
C MET A 165 3.37 -13.97 28.57
N GLY A 166 3.19 -13.96 29.90
CA GLY A 166 4.25 -14.27 30.85
C GLY A 166 5.29 -13.15 31.04
N GLY A 167 5.10 -11.99 30.40
CA GLY A 167 5.99 -10.84 30.51
C GLY A 167 7.26 -10.92 29.67
N LEU A 168 8.02 -9.82 29.63
CA LEU A 168 9.25 -9.74 28.84
C LEU A 168 10.35 -10.64 29.43
N HIS A 169 10.59 -10.55 30.74
CA HIS A 169 11.68 -11.22 31.48
C HIS A 169 11.46 -12.73 31.73
N SER A 170 10.83 -13.45 30.80
CA SER A 170 10.50 -14.87 30.94
C SER A 170 11.49 -15.77 30.18
N ASP A 171 12.02 -16.79 30.85
CA ASP A 171 12.79 -17.89 30.23
C ASP A 171 11.93 -18.83 29.35
N GLY A 172 10.64 -18.51 29.19
CA GLY A 172 9.72 -19.20 28.31
C GLY A 172 9.85 -18.78 26.84
N VAL A 173 9.34 -19.64 25.96
CA VAL A 173 9.19 -19.32 24.53
C VAL A 173 8.35 -18.04 24.32
N PRO A 174 8.66 -17.22 23.29
CA PRO A 174 7.81 -16.11 22.88
C PRO A 174 6.36 -16.53 22.68
N LYS A 175 5.42 -15.84 23.33
CA LYS A 175 3.97 -16.15 23.32
C LYS A 175 3.15 -14.87 23.42
N ALA A 176 2.06 -14.79 22.66
CA ALA A 176 1.06 -13.73 22.71
C ALA A 176 -0.31 -14.29 22.32
N GLY A 177 -1.39 -13.53 22.56
CA GLY A 177 -2.75 -14.00 22.28
C GLY A 177 -3.82 -13.05 22.81
N CYS A 178 -5.07 -13.32 22.45
CA CYS A 178 -6.23 -12.51 22.78
C CYS A 178 -7.38 -13.38 23.35
N PRO A 179 -8.27 -12.81 24.19
CA PRO A 179 -9.54 -13.45 24.54
C PRO A 179 -10.36 -13.78 23.29
N VAL A 180 -11.22 -14.81 23.35
CA VAL A 180 -12.10 -15.20 22.24
C VAL A 180 -12.93 -14.01 21.71
N VAL A 181 -13.47 -13.17 22.60
CA VAL A 181 -14.22 -11.96 22.25
C VAL A 181 -13.40 -10.92 21.46
N ASN A 182 -12.07 -10.89 21.62
CA ASN A 182 -11.19 -9.97 20.90
C ASN A 182 -10.61 -10.57 19.60
N LEU A 183 -11.02 -11.78 19.18
CA LEU A 183 -10.53 -12.42 17.96
C LEU A 183 -10.76 -11.50 16.74
N ARG A 184 -11.98 -10.98 16.56
CA ARG A 184 -12.37 -10.18 15.38
C ARG A 184 -11.42 -9.01 15.18
N GLN A 185 -11.30 -8.14 16.18
CA GLN A 185 -10.35 -7.02 16.20
C GLN A 185 -8.91 -7.46 15.89
N THR A 186 -8.46 -8.60 16.45
CA THR A 186 -7.11 -9.15 16.20
C THR A 186 -6.93 -9.55 14.72
N LEU A 187 -7.94 -10.14 14.09
CA LEU A 187 -7.93 -10.47 12.66
C LEU A 187 -7.95 -9.22 11.78
N ASP A 188 -8.76 -8.22 12.14
CA ASP A 188 -8.83 -6.94 11.41
C ASP A 188 -7.49 -6.18 11.49
N ASP A 189 -6.84 -6.15 12.65
CA ASP A 189 -5.53 -5.52 12.81
C ASP A 189 -4.42 -6.25 12.04
N LEU A 190 -4.44 -7.59 11.97
CA LEU A 190 -3.47 -8.36 11.19
C LEU A 190 -3.68 -8.24 9.68
N THR A 191 -4.93 -8.35 9.22
CA THR A 191 -5.26 -8.26 7.79
C THR A 191 -5.06 -6.86 7.23
N ARG A 192 -5.36 -5.79 8.00
CA ARG A 192 -5.01 -4.39 7.65
C ARG A 192 -3.50 -4.14 7.49
N HIS A 193 -2.65 -4.99 8.06
CA HIS A 193 -1.19 -4.97 7.88
C HIS A 193 -0.67 -5.99 6.85
N GLY A 194 -1.56 -6.65 6.09
CA GLY A 194 -1.18 -7.58 5.02
C GLY A 194 -0.80 -8.99 5.48
N PHE A 195 -1.16 -9.40 6.70
CA PHE A 195 -0.97 -10.77 7.18
C PHE A 195 -2.22 -11.62 6.98
N SER A 196 -2.07 -12.78 6.35
CA SER A 196 -3.05 -13.87 6.43
C SER A 196 -2.92 -14.62 7.76
N VAL A 197 -4.05 -15.10 8.27
CA VAL A 197 -4.19 -15.70 9.59
C VAL A 197 -5.00 -17.00 9.50
N CYS A 198 -4.38 -18.13 9.85
CA CYS A 198 -5.05 -19.41 9.98
C CYS A 198 -5.57 -19.57 11.42
N ILE A 199 -6.84 -19.90 11.60
CA ILE A 199 -7.47 -20.03 12.91
C ILE A 199 -7.77 -21.50 13.20
N VAL A 200 -7.28 -21.98 14.34
CA VAL A 200 -7.42 -23.35 14.81
C VAL A 200 -8.33 -23.36 16.05
N GLU A 201 -9.52 -23.91 15.88
CA GLU A 201 -10.51 -24.12 16.93
C GLU A 201 -10.20 -25.36 17.78
N GLU A 202 -10.81 -25.38 18.96
CA GLU A 202 -10.73 -26.48 19.93
C GLU A 202 -12.10 -27.17 20.02
N VAL A 203 -12.13 -28.49 19.83
CA VAL A 203 -13.37 -29.28 19.88
C VAL A 203 -14.03 -29.15 21.25
N GLN A 204 -15.25 -28.60 21.27
CA GLN A 204 -16.01 -28.41 22.50
C GLN A 204 -16.72 -29.69 22.96
N GLY A 205 -17.07 -29.74 24.24
CA GLY A 205 -17.70 -30.89 24.88
C GLY A 205 -16.82 -31.58 25.94
N PRO A 206 -17.34 -32.64 26.59
CA PRO A 206 -16.63 -33.35 27.66
C PRO A 206 -15.48 -34.20 27.09
N VAL A 207 -14.28 -34.00 27.65
CA VAL A 207 -13.06 -34.72 27.26
C VAL A 207 -12.49 -35.41 28.51
N PRO A 208 -12.14 -36.71 28.46
CA PRO A 208 -11.67 -37.46 29.63
C PRO A 208 -10.48 -36.80 30.35
N ALA A 209 -10.46 -36.89 31.68
CA ALA A 209 -9.40 -36.30 32.50
C ALA A 209 -8.00 -36.75 32.03
N ARG A 210 -7.12 -35.76 31.80
CA ARG A 210 -5.75 -35.89 31.23
C ARG A 210 -5.64 -36.17 29.72
N SER A 211 -6.75 -36.36 28.99
CA SER A 211 -6.70 -36.31 27.51
C SER A 211 -6.82 -34.86 27.01
N ARG A 212 -6.29 -34.60 25.82
CA ARG A 212 -6.34 -33.29 25.15
C ARG A 212 -7.64 -33.18 24.36
N LYS A 213 -8.27 -32.00 24.32
CA LYS A 213 -9.32 -31.75 23.33
C LYS A 213 -8.72 -31.82 21.92
N GLY A 214 -9.51 -32.28 20.95
CA GLY A 214 -9.14 -32.23 19.54
C GLY A 214 -9.04 -30.78 19.04
N ARG A 215 -8.32 -30.58 17.94
CA ARG A 215 -8.19 -29.27 17.26
C ARG A 215 -8.41 -29.43 15.77
N PHE A 216 -9.00 -28.41 15.14
CA PHE A 216 -9.25 -28.35 13.71
C PHE A 216 -9.11 -26.91 13.21
N ILE A 217 -8.85 -26.71 11.92
CA ILE A 217 -8.86 -25.37 11.32
C ILE A 217 -10.32 -24.97 11.12
N SER A 218 -10.74 -23.85 11.71
CA SER A 218 -12.10 -23.31 11.55
C SER A 218 -12.20 -22.38 10.34
N GLY A 219 -11.12 -21.66 10.00
CA GLY A 219 -11.10 -20.79 8.84
C GLY A 219 -9.78 -20.03 8.69
N HIS A 220 -9.71 -19.19 7.66
CA HIS A 220 -8.58 -18.34 7.35
C HIS A 220 -9.07 -16.90 7.12
N ALA A 221 -8.43 -15.93 7.77
CA ALA A 221 -8.59 -14.51 7.44
C ALA A 221 -7.48 -14.11 6.47
N HIS A 222 -7.81 -13.57 5.31
CA HIS A 222 -6.82 -13.07 4.37
C HIS A 222 -7.00 -11.55 4.16
N PRO A 223 -5.94 -10.78 3.87
CA PRO A 223 -6.08 -9.36 3.52
C PRO A 223 -7.09 -9.09 2.38
N GLY A 224 -7.21 -9.99 1.40
CA GLY A 224 -8.24 -9.92 0.35
C GLY A 224 -9.55 -10.67 0.62
N SER A 225 -9.68 -11.31 1.78
CA SER A 225 -10.91 -11.92 2.30
C SER A 225 -10.87 -11.93 3.84
N PRO A 226 -11.00 -10.76 4.51
CA PRO A 226 -10.74 -10.62 5.95
C PRO A 226 -11.89 -11.14 6.84
N TYR A 227 -13.00 -11.52 6.23
CA TYR A 227 -14.21 -12.04 6.86
C TYR A 227 -14.05 -13.54 7.13
N VAL A 228 -14.32 -14.00 8.36
CA VAL A 228 -14.20 -15.43 8.74
C VAL A 228 -15.46 -15.91 9.45
N PHE A 229 -15.97 -17.03 8.97
CA PHE A 229 -17.24 -17.62 9.37
C PHE A 229 -17.24 -18.16 10.80
N GLY A 230 -18.31 -17.85 11.56
CA GLY A 230 -18.74 -18.56 12.76
C GLY A 230 -17.94 -18.27 14.05
N LEU A 231 -17.02 -17.32 14.04
CA LEU A 231 -16.06 -17.10 15.15
C LEU A 231 -16.25 -15.78 15.93
N ALA A 232 -17.15 -14.91 15.49
CA ALA A 232 -17.58 -13.72 16.26
C ALA A 232 -18.90 -14.05 16.98
N GLY A 233 -18.83 -14.36 18.27
CA GLY A 233 -19.98 -14.81 19.08
C GLY A 233 -20.89 -13.72 19.63
N VAL A 234 -20.86 -12.51 19.06
CA VAL A 234 -21.53 -11.30 19.59
C VAL A 234 -22.14 -10.51 18.44
N ASP A 235 -23.30 -9.88 18.65
CA ASP A 235 -23.88 -8.88 17.75
C ASP A 235 -23.15 -7.53 17.86
N ASP A 236 -21.83 -7.53 17.77
CA ASP A 236 -21.04 -6.30 17.76
C ASP A 236 -21.11 -5.63 16.38
N ASP A 237 -21.17 -4.30 16.37
CA ASP A 237 -21.04 -3.48 15.17
C ASP A 237 -19.58 -3.46 14.71
N VAL A 238 -19.20 -4.47 13.94
CA VAL A 238 -17.84 -4.62 13.40
C VAL A 238 -17.69 -3.81 12.11
N GLU A 239 -16.80 -2.82 12.13
CA GLU A 239 -16.19 -2.27 10.90
C GLU A 239 -15.13 -3.24 10.37
N PHE A 240 -15.40 -3.82 9.20
CA PHE A 240 -14.47 -4.70 8.50
C PHE A 240 -13.62 -3.89 7.52
N PRO A 241 -12.33 -4.21 7.34
CA PRO A 241 -11.51 -3.59 6.30
C PRO A 241 -11.98 -4.00 4.91
N ASP A 242 -11.83 -3.08 3.94
CA ASP A 242 -12.05 -3.41 2.54
C ASP A 242 -11.00 -4.45 2.05
N PRO A 243 -11.42 -5.40 1.19
CA PRO A 243 -10.57 -6.50 0.75
C PRO A 243 -9.42 -6.00 -0.14
N MET A 244 -8.19 -6.28 0.27
CA MET A 244 -6.99 -5.99 -0.53
C MET A 244 -6.95 -6.90 -1.78
N PRO A 245 -6.99 -6.37 -3.01
CA PRO A 245 -6.94 -7.20 -4.21
C PRO A 245 -5.65 -8.01 -4.32
N VAL A 246 -5.69 -9.10 -5.06
CA VAL A 246 -4.49 -9.70 -5.66
C VAL A 246 -4.18 -8.96 -6.95
N VAL A 247 -2.94 -8.54 -7.10
CA VAL A 247 -2.51 -7.62 -8.16
C VAL A 247 -1.52 -8.31 -9.11
N GLY A 248 -1.72 -8.12 -10.41
CA GLY A 248 -0.78 -8.53 -11.45
C GLY A 248 -0.28 -7.34 -12.28
N VAL A 249 0.99 -7.36 -12.67
CA VAL A 249 1.59 -6.32 -13.53
C VAL A 249 2.33 -6.91 -14.72
N TRP A 250 2.12 -6.31 -15.89
CA TRP A 250 2.80 -6.72 -17.14
C TRP A 250 3.02 -5.54 -18.10
N ARG A 251 3.78 -5.81 -19.17
CA ARG A 251 4.02 -4.86 -20.27
C ARG A 251 3.04 -5.13 -21.41
N SER A 252 2.35 -4.09 -21.90
CA SER A 252 1.43 -4.16 -23.06
C SER A 252 1.95 -3.29 -24.22
N ALA A 253 1.25 -3.29 -25.35
CA ALA A 253 1.60 -2.45 -26.50
C ALA A 253 1.42 -0.94 -26.22
N LYS A 254 0.49 -0.58 -25.33
CA LYS A 254 0.19 0.82 -24.95
C LYS A 254 1.08 1.34 -23.80
N GLY A 255 1.83 0.49 -23.13
CA GLY A 255 2.66 0.86 -21.97
C GLY A 255 2.79 -0.28 -20.96
N TYR A 256 2.43 -0.02 -19.71
CA TYR A 256 2.23 -1.03 -18.68
C TYR A 256 0.72 -1.35 -18.53
N CYS A 257 0.43 -2.48 -17.90
CA CYS A 257 -0.91 -2.84 -17.47
C CYS A 257 -0.91 -3.33 -16.02
N LEU A 258 -2.00 -3.02 -15.30
CA LEU A 258 -2.31 -3.46 -13.95
C LEU A 258 -3.61 -4.26 -13.99
N ILE A 259 -3.62 -5.48 -13.45
CA ILE A 259 -4.86 -6.20 -13.13
C ILE A 259 -5.02 -6.23 -11.61
N SER A 260 -6.24 -6.03 -11.13
CA SER A 260 -6.63 -6.18 -9.73
C SER A 260 -7.80 -7.16 -9.64
N VAL A 261 -7.70 -8.16 -8.77
CA VAL A 261 -8.71 -9.21 -8.56
C VAL A 261 -9.19 -9.16 -7.10
N VAL A 262 -10.49 -9.01 -6.88
CA VAL A 262 -11.11 -8.96 -5.56
C VAL A 262 -11.91 -10.24 -5.31
N GLU A 263 -11.48 -11.04 -4.34
CA GLU A 263 -12.05 -12.35 -4.05
C GLU A 263 -13.51 -12.26 -3.58
N THR A 264 -13.77 -11.44 -2.55
CA THR A 264 -15.11 -11.32 -1.93
C THR A 264 -16.16 -10.71 -2.85
N MET A 265 -15.76 -10.13 -3.98
CA MET A 265 -16.66 -9.58 -5.00
C MET A 265 -16.76 -10.47 -6.25
N LYS A 266 -15.93 -11.52 -6.34
CA LYS A 266 -15.69 -12.32 -7.55
C LYS A 266 -15.47 -11.45 -8.80
N THR A 267 -14.70 -10.37 -8.70
CA THR A 267 -14.45 -9.42 -9.80
C THR A 267 -12.97 -9.26 -10.14
N TYR A 268 -12.69 -8.84 -11.38
CA TYR A 268 -11.39 -8.30 -11.77
C TYR A 268 -11.51 -7.07 -12.67
N SER A 269 -10.54 -6.17 -12.58
CA SER A 269 -10.39 -4.99 -13.44
C SER A 269 -8.98 -4.93 -14.03
N SER A 270 -8.85 -4.55 -15.30
CA SER A 270 -7.58 -4.41 -16.02
C SER A 270 -7.40 -2.98 -16.53
N GLU A 271 -6.27 -2.33 -16.19
CA GLU A 271 -5.96 -0.96 -16.60
C GLU A 271 -4.75 -0.92 -17.52
N GLU A 272 -5.00 -0.84 -18.84
CA GLU A 272 -3.97 -0.67 -19.86
C GLU A 272 -3.48 0.77 -20.03
N GLY A 273 -2.31 0.93 -20.66
CA GLY A 273 -1.77 2.24 -21.06
C GLY A 273 -1.10 3.00 -19.91
N LEU A 274 -0.96 2.37 -18.74
CA LEU A 274 -0.33 2.98 -17.57
C LEU A 274 1.14 3.33 -17.86
N THR A 275 1.55 4.47 -17.32
CA THR A 275 2.96 4.88 -17.28
C THR A 275 3.68 4.17 -16.14
N GLU A 276 5.02 4.16 -16.14
CA GLU A 276 5.78 3.54 -15.06
C GLU A 276 5.48 4.19 -13.71
N GLU A 277 5.33 5.52 -13.70
CA GLU A 277 5.00 6.33 -12.53
C GLU A 277 3.54 6.15 -12.10
N ALA A 278 2.59 6.04 -13.03
CA ALA A 278 1.18 5.79 -12.72
C ALA A 278 0.98 4.37 -12.15
N LEU A 279 1.74 3.39 -12.65
CA LEU A 279 1.76 2.03 -12.10
C LEU A 279 2.38 2.00 -10.69
N VAL A 280 3.52 2.67 -10.48
CA VAL A 280 4.13 2.80 -9.14
C VAL A 280 3.23 3.59 -8.19
N MET A 281 2.53 4.62 -8.65
CA MET A 281 1.51 5.34 -7.87
C MET A 281 0.42 4.38 -7.40
N LYS A 282 -0.17 3.58 -8.31
CA LYS A 282 -1.19 2.58 -7.97
C LYS A 282 -0.63 1.53 -7.00
N LEU A 283 0.59 1.02 -7.20
CA LEU A 283 1.26 0.08 -6.27
C LEU A 283 1.67 0.68 -4.91
N ARG A 284 1.65 2.02 -4.75
CA ARG A 284 1.88 2.74 -3.48
C ARG A 284 0.59 3.09 -2.75
N ILE A 285 -0.50 3.32 -3.47
CA ILE A 285 -1.81 3.68 -2.91
C ILE A 285 -2.66 2.44 -2.62
N CYS A 286 -2.68 1.48 -3.54
CA CYS A 286 -3.40 0.23 -3.37
C CYS A 286 -2.70 -0.63 -2.31
N GLN A 287 -3.41 -0.94 -1.23
CA GLN A 287 -3.05 -2.06 -0.38
C GLN A 287 -3.51 -3.34 -1.08
N TYR A 288 -2.55 -4.21 -1.42
CA TYR A 288 -2.81 -5.49 -2.10
C TYR A 288 -2.34 -6.66 -1.25
N HIS A 289 -3.00 -7.81 -1.41
CA HIS A 289 -2.63 -9.03 -0.67
C HIS A 289 -1.38 -9.68 -1.28
N HIS A 290 -1.32 -9.82 -2.60
CA HIS A 290 -0.18 -10.37 -3.34
C HIS A 290 0.12 -9.53 -4.58
N LEU A 291 1.39 -9.44 -4.97
CA LEU A 291 1.86 -8.87 -6.24
C LEU A 291 2.48 -9.96 -7.12
N TYR A 292 1.94 -10.12 -8.31
CA TYR A 292 2.45 -10.98 -9.37
C TYR A 292 3.04 -10.16 -10.51
N VAL A 293 4.22 -10.54 -10.98
CA VAL A 293 5.00 -9.81 -11.99
C VAL A 293 5.19 -10.72 -13.20
N HIS A 294 4.65 -10.33 -14.36
CA HIS A 294 4.75 -11.15 -15.56
C HIS A 294 6.14 -11.05 -16.20
N THR A 295 6.68 -12.16 -16.74
CA THR A 295 8.02 -12.21 -17.33
C THR A 295 8.23 -11.28 -18.53
N SER A 296 7.18 -10.75 -19.16
CA SER A 296 7.29 -9.68 -20.17
C SER A 296 7.90 -8.36 -19.64
N LEU A 297 8.08 -8.23 -18.32
CA LEU A 297 8.83 -7.13 -17.70
C LEU A 297 10.36 -7.37 -17.66
N ARG A 298 10.84 -8.60 -17.89
CA ARG A 298 12.28 -8.93 -17.92
C ARG A 298 13.00 -8.37 -19.14
N ASN A 299 12.31 -8.19 -20.26
CA ASN A 299 12.85 -7.71 -21.53
C ASN A 299 12.01 -6.53 -22.04
N ASN A 300 12.61 -5.36 -22.28
CA ASN A 300 11.91 -4.28 -22.97
C ASN A 300 11.98 -4.43 -24.50
N SER A 301 10.97 -3.90 -25.20
CA SER A 301 10.85 -3.97 -26.67
C SER A 301 11.95 -3.21 -27.44
N SER A 302 12.69 -2.34 -26.76
CA SER A 302 13.85 -1.61 -27.31
C SER A 302 15.22 -2.23 -26.95
N GLY A 303 15.26 -3.34 -26.20
CA GLY A 303 16.48 -4.04 -25.80
C GLY A 303 17.40 -3.29 -24.81
N THR A 304 17.03 -2.09 -24.37
CA THR A 304 17.86 -1.21 -23.52
C THR A 304 17.75 -1.44 -22.02
N PHE A 305 16.79 -2.25 -21.53
CA PHE A 305 16.63 -2.56 -20.10
C PHE A 305 16.29 -4.04 -19.90
N ARG A 306 16.99 -4.66 -18.94
CA ARG A 306 16.74 -6.03 -18.47
C ARG A 306 16.73 -6.06 -16.96
N TRP A 307 15.58 -6.38 -16.35
CA TRP A 307 15.46 -6.49 -14.90
C TRP A 307 16.39 -7.59 -14.36
N GLY A 308 17.40 -7.17 -13.59
CA GLY A 308 18.27 -8.06 -12.82
C GLY A 308 19.66 -8.38 -13.42
N GLU A 309 19.99 -7.99 -14.66
CA GLU A 309 21.34 -8.26 -15.21
C GLU A 309 22.42 -7.27 -14.75
N TYR A 310 22.06 -6.01 -14.48
CA TYR A 310 23.01 -4.93 -14.09
C TYR A 310 22.58 -4.11 -12.87
N GLY A 311 21.51 -4.51 -12.17
CA GLY A 311 20.88 -3.72 -11.10
C GLY A 311 19.88 -2.67 -11.61
N ASP A 312 20.01 -2.23 -12.87
CA ASP A 312 19.06 -1.35 -13.53
C ASP A 312 17.69 -2.00 -13.80
N GLY A 313 16.60 -1.33 -13.39
CA GLY A 313 15.24 -1.75 -13.71
C GLY A 313 14.16 -0.67 -13.74
N GLY A 314 14.50 0.60 -13.52
CA GLY A 314 13.52 1.70 -13.47
C GLY A 314 12.96 1.96 -12.06
N LEU A 315 11.95 2.82 -11.97
CA LEU A 315 11.21 3.15 -10.73
C LEU A 315 10.33 1.96 -10.32
N LEU A 316 9.75 1.27 -11.31
CA LEU A 316 8.90 0.10 -11.08
C LEU A 316 9.68 -1.09 -10.48
N TRP A 317 10.93 -1.30 -10.91
CA TRP A 317 11.79 -2.31 -10.28
C TRP A 317 12.11 -1.97 -8.83
N GLY A 318 12.44 -0.71 -8.53
CA GLY A 318 12.66 -0.25 -7.15
C GLY A 318 11.43 -0.49 -6.26
N GLU A 319 10.23 -0.16 -6.77
CA GLU A 319 8.98 -0.41 -6.09
C GLU A 319 8.72 -1.91 -5.85
N CYS A 320 8.78 -2.73 -6.90
CA CYS A 320 8.56 -4.18 -6.80
C CYS A 320 9.59 -4.85 -5.88
N ASN A 321 10.88 -4.56 -6.03
CA ASN A 321 11.97 -5.15 -5.25
C ASN A 321 12.03 -4.62 -3.80
N SER A 322 11.31 -3.54 -3.46
CA SER A 322 11.11 -3.12 -2.07
C SER A 322 10.04 -3.94 -1.32
N LYS A 323 9.32 -4.81 -2.04
CA LYS A 323 8.20 -5.61 -1.55
C LYS A 323 8.39 -7.08 -1.94
N TYR A 324 7.57 -7.96 -1.38
CA TYR A 324 7.53 -9.36 -1.82
C TYR A 324 6.64 -9.49 -3.05
N PHE A 325 7.15 -10.13 -4.11
CA PHE A 325 6.40 -10.40 -5.34
C PHE A 325 6.81 -11.76 -5.93
N GLU A 326 5.92 -12.33 -6.75
CA GLU A 326 6.15 -13.62 -7.41
C GLU A 326 6.11 -13.47 -8.94
N TRP A 327 6.96 -14.23 -9.64
CA TRP A 327 7.00 -14.23 -11.11
C TRP A 327 5.97 -15.18 -11.68
N PHE A 328 5.35 -14.81 -12.81
CA PHE A 328 4.49 -15.70 -13.59
C PHE A 328 4.66 -15.51 -15.11
N ASP A 329 4.23 -16.53 -15.86
CA ASP A 329 4.34 -16.68 -17.32
C ASP A 329 2.98 -17.15 -17.84
N GLY A 330 2.54 -16.68 -19.01
CA GLY A 330 1.36 -17.21 -19.71
C GLY A 330 0.42 -16.11 -20.20
N ASP A 331 -0.89 -16.35 -20.08
CA ASP A 331 -1.88 -15.28 -20.25
C ASP A 331 -2.00 -14.47 -18.94
N PRO A 332 -1.80 -13.13 -18.96
CA PRO A 332 -1.76 -12.33 -17.74
C PRO A 332 -3.04 -12.35 -16.89
N VAL A 333 -4.20 -12.62 -17.50
CA VAL A 333 -5.50 -12.64 -16.81
C VAL A 333 -5.78 -14.04 -16.28
N HIS A 334 -5.71 -15.06 -17.14
CA HIS A 334 -6.07 -16.43 -16.80
C HIS A 334 -5.16 -17.02 -15.71
N GLU A 335 -3.84 -16.84 -15.83
CA GLU A 335 -2.87 -17.34 -14.85
C GLU A 335 -3.03 -16.67 -13.49
N LEU A 336 -3.33 -15.36 -13.46
CA LEU A 336 -3.58 -14.67 -12.19
C LEU A 336 -4.88 -15.12 -11.53
N LEU A 337 -5.96 -15.32 -12.30
CA LEU A 337 -7.20 -15.88 -11.77
C LEU A 337 -6.97 -17.32 -11.23
N GLY A 338 -6.11 -18.10 -11.88
CA GLY A 338 -5.61 -19.37 -11.36
C GLY A 338 -4.90 -19.22 -10.00
N LYS A 339 -3.95 -18.28 -9.89
CA LYS A 339 -3.25 -17.97 -8.63
C LYS A 339 -4.18 -17.49 -7.52
N VAL A 340 -5.21 -16.70 -7.85
CA VAL A 340 -6.23 -16.27 -6.91
C VAL A 340 -7.02 -17.47 -6.36
N ARG A 341 -7.44 -18.41 -7.22
CA ARG A 341 -8.09 -19.65 -6.77
C ARG A 341 -7.19 -20.49 -5.88
N GLU A 342 -5.90 -20.59 -6.19
CA GLU A 342 -4.90 -21.30 -5.37
C GLU A 342 -4.72 -20.65 -3.99
N ILE A 343 -4.63 -19.32 -3.91
CA ILE A 343 -4.46 -18.56 -2.65
C ILE A 343 -5.67 -18.73 -1.71
N TYR A 344 -6.89 -18.65 -2.25
CA TYR A 344 -8.11 -18.65 -1.44
C TYR A 344 -8.84 -20.00 -1.41
N GLY A 345 -8.26 -21.07 -1.97
CA GLY A 345 -8.82 -22.42 -1.96
C GLY A 345 -10.14 -22.56 -2.74
N LEU A 346 -10.30 -21.82 -3.83
CA LEU A 346 -11.54 -21.76 -4.62
C LEU A 346 -11.59 -22.86 -5.70
N ASP A 347 -12.78 -23.35 -6.01
CA ASP A 347 -13.00 -24.34 -7.09
C ASP A 347 -12.58 -23.80 -8.47
N GLU A 348 -12.09 -24.68 -9.35
CA GLU A 348 -11.67 -24.33 -10.72
C GLU A 348 -12.81 -23.78 -11.59
N GLU A 349 -14.07 -24.06 -11.24
CA GLU A 349 -15.26 -23.53 -11.90
C GLU A 349 -15.61 -22.10 -11.44
N THR A 350 -14.99 -21.58 -10.37
CA THR A 350 -15.27 -20.23 -9.83
C THR A 350 -14.98 -19.16 -10.87
N THR A 351 -16.03 -18.54 -11.42
CA THR A 351 -15.90 -17.46 -12.40
C THR A 351 -15.63 -16.12 -11.72
N PHE A 352 -14.93 -15.22 -12.42
CA PHE A 352 -14.73 -13.84 -12.00
C PHE A 352 -15.28 -12.90 -13.06
N ARG A 353 -16.11 -11.95 -12.64
CA ARG A 353 -16.77 -10.95 -13.50
C ARG A 353 -15.78 -9.84 -13.86
N ASN A 354 -15.62 -9.58 -15.15
CA ASN A 354 -14.83 -8.44 -15.61
C ASN A 354 -15.58 -7.13 -15.32
N VAL A 355 -14.93 -6.21 -14.61
CA VAL A 355 -15.41 -4.84 -14.30
C VAL A 355 -14.45 -3.77 -14.84
N THR A 356 -13.68 -4.12 -15.88
CA THR A 356 -12.81 -3.17 -16.59
C THR A 356 -13.63 -2.08 -17.25
N ILE A 357 -13.45 -0.84 -16.79
CA ILE A 357 -13.93 0.37 -17.45
C ILE A 357 -13.08 0.59 -18.72
N SER A 358 -13.71 0.93 -19.86
CA SER A 358 -12.94 1.24 -21.08
C SER A 358 -12.00 2.42 -20.84
N SER A 359 -10.79 2.34 -21.39
CA SER A 359 -9.82 3.44 -21.38
C SER A 359 -10.02 4.42 -22.54
N GLU A 360 -11.01 4.19 -23.39
CA GLU A 360 -11.31 5.05 -24.54
C GLU A 360 -12.01 6.32 -24.03
N ASP A 361 -11.57 7.47 -24.53
CA ASP A 361 -12.03 8.84 -24.21
C ASP A 361 -11.98 9.29 -22.72
N ARG A 362 -11.46 8.47 -21.79
CA ARG A 362 -11.11 8.91 -20.42
C ARG A 362 -9.74 9.62 -20.35
N PRO A 363 -9.55 10.66 -19.52
CA PRO A 363 -8.23 11.26 -19.28
C PRO A 363 -7.23 10.27 -18.65
N GLN A 364 -5.94 10.53 -18.82
CA GLN A 364 -4.87 9.72 -18.22
C GLN A 364 -4.90 9.80 -16.68
N PRO A 365 -4.72 8.68 -15.95
CA PRO A 365 -4.56 8.68 -14.50
C PRO A 365 -3.39 9.55 -14.04
N LEU A 366 -3.53 10.18 -12.87
CA LEU A 366 -2.54 11.12 -12.36
C LEU A 366 -1.19 10.46 -12.07
N TYR A 367 -0.13 11.15 -12.48
CA TYR A 367 1.26 10.77 -12.18
C TYR A 367 1.56 10.94 -10.69
N LEU A 368 2.50 10.14 -10.16
CA LEU A 368 2.90 10.20 -8.75
C LEU A 368 3.33 11.62 -8.33
N GLY A 369 4.07 12.32 -9.20
CA GLY A 369 4.47 13.71 -8.99
C GLY A 369 3.26 14.64 -8.84
N ALA A 370 2.28 14.58 -9.75
CA ALA A 370 1.08 15.39 -9.67
C ALA A 370 0.28 15.10 -8.38
N ALA A 371 -0.02 13.83 -8.10
CA ALA A 371 -0.85 13.42 -6.96
C ALA A 371 -0.23 13.72 -5.59
N THR A 372 1.11 13.68 -5.47
CA THR A 372 1.82 14.13 -4.26
C THR A 372 1.83 15.67 -4.15
N GLN A 373 2.12 16.39 -5.24
CA GLN A 373 2.24 17.86 -5.23
C GLN A 373 0.90 18.59 -5.04
N ILE A 374 -0.24 17.97 -5.35
CA ILE A 374 -1.57 18.47 -4.98
C ILE A 374 -2.18 17.79 -3.74
N GLY A 375 -1.43 16.92 -3.03
CA GLY A 375 -1.85 16.40 -1.73
C GLY A 375 -3.00 15.38 -1.72
N LEU A 376 -3.26 14.70 -2.85
CA LEU A 376 -4.08 13.47 -2.91
C LEU A 376 -3.36 12.26 -2.27
N ILE A 377 -2.03 12.36 -2.18
CA ILE A 377 -1.16 11.46 -1.44
C ILE A 377 -0.52 12.27 -0.30
N PRO A 378 -0.67 11.87 0.98
CA PRO A 378 -0.04 12.56 2.10
C PRO A 378 1.47 12.69 1.90
N THR A 379 1.94 13.94 1.83
CA THR A 379 3.34 14.30 1.53
C THR A 379 3.76 15.41 2.49
N GLU A 380 4.94 15.29 3.10
CA GLU A 380 5.40 16.28 4.09
C GLU A 380 5.56 17.67 3.44
N GLY A 381 5.08 18.71 4.12
CA GLY A 381 5.07 20.10 3.62
C GLY A 381 4.01 20.42 2.56
N ILE A 382 3.23 19.45 2.06
CA ILE A 382 2.15 19.69 1.09
C ILE A 382 0.78 19.64 1.79
N PRO A 383 -0.09 20.68 1.63
CA PRO A 383 -1.46 20.63 2.11
C PRO A 383 -2.26 19.50 1.44
N SER A 384 -3.04 18.72 2.21
CA SER A 384 -3.81 17.62 1.62
C SER A 384 -5.15 18.11 1.07
N LEU A 385 -5.29 18.15 -0.27
CA LEU A 385 -6.51 18.56 -0.98
C LEU A 385 -7.77 17.87 -0.45
N LEU A 386 -7.71 16.58 -0.14
CA LEU A 386 -8.86 15.81 0.38
C LEU A 386 -9.46 16.43 1.66
N LYS A 387 -8.64 17.05 2.53
CA LYS A 387 -9.09 17.73 3.76
C LYS A 387 -9.75 19.09 3.51
N PHE A 388 -9.68 19.61 2.30
CA PHE A 388 -10.34 20.86 1.89
C PHE A 388 -11.56 20.61 0.97
N LEU A 389 -11.68 19.41 0.40
CA LEU A 389 -12.83 18.97 -0.40
C LEU A 389 -13.99 18.48 0.45
N LEU A 390 -13.71 17.75 1.52
CA LEU A 390 -14.72 17.12 2.37
C LEU A 390 -14.62 17.66 3.81
N PRO A 391 -15.76 17.82 4.52
CA PRO A 391 -15.78 18.18 5.93
C PRO A 391 -15.20 17.04 6.77
N SER A 392 -14.67 17.35 7.95
CA SER A 392 -13.99 16.37 8.82
C SER A 392 -14.88 15.23 9.34
N SER A 393 -16.21 15.35 9.21
CA SER A 393 -17.18 14.28 9.48
C SER A 393 -17.32 13.25 8.35
N CYS A 394 -16.83 13.54 7.14
CA CYS A 394 -16.95 12.68 5.97
C CYS A 394 -15.66 11.86 5.78
N ALA A 395 -15.60 10.72 6.46
CA ALA A 395 -14.49 9.76 6.44
C ALA A 395 -14.94 8.40 5.86
N GLY A 396 -13.99 7.46 5.69
CA GLY A 396 -14.28 6.12 5.16
C GLY A 396 -14.58 6.12 3.66
N LEU A 397 -15.56 5.31 3.24
CA LEU A 397 -15.87 5.03 1.84
C LEU A 397 -16.08 6.29 0.95
N PRO A 398 -16.80 7.35 1.38
CA PRO A 398 -16.96 8.57 0.58
C PRO A 398 -15.63 9.30 0.29
N LEU A 399 -14.71 9.31 1.25
CA LEU A 399 -13.37 9.90 1.13
C LEU A 399 -12.49 9.07 0.17
N LEU A 400 -12.63 7.74 0.20
CA LEU A 400 -11.94 6.84 -0.73
C LEU A 400 -12.46 7.01 -2.17
N TYR A 401 -13.79 7.14 -2.36
CA TYR A 401 -14.39 7.39 -3.67
C TYR A 401 -13.88 8.69 -4.30
N ILE A 402 -13.91 9.83 -3.57
CA ILE A 402 -13.38 11.11 -4.08
C ILE A 402 -11.89 11.01 -4.39
N ARG A 403 -11.12 10.28 -3.58
CA ARG A 403 -9.69 10.07 -3.83
C ARG A 403 -9.44 9.28 -5.11
N ASP A 404 -10.17 8.19 -5.35
CA ASP A 404 -9.99 7.39 -6.57
C ASP A 404 -10.46 8.15 -7.83
N LEU A 405 -11.62 8.82 -7.76
CA LEU A 405 -12.14 9.68 -8.82
C LEU A 405 -11.14 10.76 -9.27
N LEU A 406 -10.38 11.34 -8.33
CA LEU A 406 -9.36 12.36 -8.60
C LEU A 406 -8.00 11.79 -9.04
N LEU A 407 -7.74 10.50 -8.80
CA LEU A 407 -6.55 9.80 -9.31
C LEU A 407 -6.80 9.20 -10.71
N ASN A 408 -8.05 8.84 -10.99
CA ASN A 408 -8.51 8.25 -12.25
C ASN A 408 -9.68 9.09 -12.82
N PRO A 409 -9.42 10.28 -13.39
CA PRO A 409 -10.49 11.12 -13.91
C PRO A 409 -11.37 10.37 -14.93
N PRO A 410 -12.71 10.54 -14.88
CA PRO A 410 -13.63 9.77 -15.71
C PRO A 410 -13.76 10.36 -17.12
N ALA A 411 -14.41 9.63 -18.03
CA ALA A 411 -14.80 10.18 -19.33
C ALA A 411 -15.79 11.36 -19.19
N PHE A 412 -15.87 12.19 -20.22
CA PHE A 412 -16.56 13.49 -20.19
C PHE A 412 -18.05 13.39 -19.82
N GLU A 413 -18.74 12.36 -20.32
CA GLU A 413 -20.17 12.11 -20.09
C GLU A 413 -20.44 11.83 -18.61
N ILE A 414 -19.54 11.06 -17.97
CA ILE A 414 -19.57 10.72 -16.56
C ILE A 414 -19.21 11.95 -15.71
N SER A 415 -18.22 12.74 -16.13
CA SER A 415 -17.88 14.01 -15.51
C SER A 415 -19.05 15.00 -15.55
N SER A 416 -19.77 15.11 -16.67
CA SER A 416 -20.97 15.94 -16.77
C SER A 416 -22.07 15.42 -15.86
N ALA A 417 -22.32 14.11 -15.84
CA ALA A 417 -23.30 13.51 -14.92
C ALA A 417 -22.97 13.79 -13.45
N ILE A 418 -21.70 13.67 -13.03
CA ILE A 418 -21.27 14.04 -11.67
C ILE A 418 -21.50 15.55 -11.43
N GLN A 419 -21.16 16.40 -12.39
CA GLN A 419 -21.34 17.85 -12.27
C GLN A 419 -22.81 18.26 -12.18
N ASP A 420 -23.68 17.66 -12.98
CA ASP A 420 -25.12 17.94 -12.98
C ASP A 420 -25.79 17.41 -11.73
N ALA A 421 -25.43 16.20 -11.26
CA ALA A 421 -25.82 15.71 -9.94
C ALA A 421 -25.41 16.71 -8.84
N CYS A 422 -24.17 17.21 -8.86
CA CYS A 422 -23.70 18.21 -7.89
C CYS A 422 -24.46 19.55 -7.99
N ARG A 423 -24.79 20.01 -9.21
CA ARG A 423 -25.64 21.21 -9.43
C ARG A 423 -27.01 21.04 -8.78
N PHE A 424 -27.67 19.90 -9.03
CA PHE A 424 -28.96 19.55 -8.43
C PHE A 424 -28.86 19.43 -6.91
N MET A 425 -27.90 18.66 -6.38
CA MET A 425 -27.61 18.54 -4.93
C MET A 425 -27.44 19.90 -4.26
N SER A 426 -26.87 20.88 -4.97
CA SER A 426 -26.73 22.23 -4.46
C SER A 426 -28.09 22.95 -4.31
N ASN A 427 -29.03 22.72 -5.21
CA ASN A 427 -30.34 23.39 -5.20
C ASN A 427 -31.39 22.67 -4.32
N VAL A 428 -31.04 21.55 -3.69
CA VAL A 428 -31.86 20.86 -2.69
C VAL A 428 -32.11 21.78 -1.48
N THR A 429 -33.37 21.82 -1.03
CA THR A 429 -33.82 22.56 0.16
C THR A 429 -34.39 21.64 1.25
N CYS A 430 -34.79 20.42 0.90
CA CYS A 430 -35.26 19.41 1.85
C CYS A 430 -34.13 18.84 2.71
N SER A 431 -34.51 18.15 3.81
CA SER A 431 -33.53 17.49 4.67
C SER A 431 -32.86 16.32 3.95
N ILE A 432 -31.56 16.43 3.75
CA ILE A 432 -30.71 15.33 3.26
C ILE A 432 -30.65 14.27 4.39
N PRO A 433 -30.90 12.97 4.11
CA PRO A 433 -30.73 11.91 5.10
C PRO A 433 -29.22 11.66 5.38
N ASP A 434 -28.88 11.21 6.59
CA ASP A 434 -27.50 10.83 6.90
C ASP A 434 -27.19 9.45 6.31
N PHE A 435 -26.65 9.44 5.08
CA PHE A 435 -26.62 8.22 4.27
C PHE A 435 -25.85 7.05 4.91
N THR A 436 -26.48 5.87 4.96
CA THR A 436 -25.89 4.62 5.45
C THR A 436 -24.90 4.06 4.42
N CYS A 437 -23.60 4.26 4.65
CA CYS A 437 -22.55 3.76 3.75
C CYS A 437 -22.01 2.40 4.22
N ILE A 438 -22.33 1.31 3.50
CA ILE A 438 -21.81 -0.04 3.77
C ILE A 438 -20.80 -0.43 2.68
N SER A 439 -19.68 -1.07 3.05
CA SER A 439 -18.77 -1.65 2.06
C SER A 439 -19.51 -2.75 1.28
N ALA A 440 -19.48 -2.66 -0.04
CA ALA A 440 -20.07 -3.67 -0.92
C ALA A 440 -19.49 -5.06 -0.64
N ALA A 441 -18.19 -5.14 -0.32
CA ALA A 441 -17.51 -6.39 0.03
C ALA A 441 -18.00 -6.98 1.36
N LYS A 442 -18.31 -6.15 2.37
CA LYS A 442 -18.94 -6.58 3.62
C LYS A 442 -20.32 -7.17 3.36
N LEU A 443 -21.12 -6.48 2.54
CA LEU A 443 -22.50 -6.86 2.22
C LEU A 443 -22.54 -8.20 1.46
N VAL A 444 -21.78 -8.33 0.37
CA VAL A 444 -21.61 -9.62 -0.35
C VAL A 444 -21.12 -10.69 0.63
N LYS A 445 -20.07 -10.34 1.39
CA LYS A 445 -19.42 -11.12 2.45
C LYS A 445 -20.39 -11.91 3.31
N LEU A 446 -21.20 -11.14 4.02
CA LEU A 446 -22.13 -11.61 5.04
C LEU A 446 -23.34 -12.33 4.44
N LEU A 447 -23.85 -11.87 3.29
CA LEU A 447 -24.98 -12.54 2.63
C LEU A 447 -24.56 -13.90 2.03
N GLU A 448 -23.45 -13.98 1.28
CA GLU A 448 -22.91 -15.24 0.74
C GLU A 448 -22.70 -16.28 1.86
N SER A 449 -22.06 -15.85 2.95
CA SER A 449 -21.72 -16.72 4.09
C SER A 449 -22.93 -17.05 4.97
N LYS A 450 -24.07 -16.36 4.81
CA LYS A 450 -25.29 -16.44 5.64
C LYS A 450 -25.04 -16.08 7.11
N GLU A 451 -24.35 -14.96 7.30
CA GLU A 451 -23.91 -14.43 8.59
C GLU A 451 -24.39 -13.00 8.88
N ALA A 452 -25.23 -12.43 8.02
CA ALA A 452 -25.90 -11.17 8.34
C ALA A 452 -26.71 -11.35 9.63
N ASN A 453 -26.35 -10.62 10.68
CA ASN A 453 -27.12 -10.57 11.91
C ASN A 453 -28.24 -9.51 11.79
N HIS A 454 -29.06 -9.39 12.84
CA HIS A 454 -30.20 -8.47 12.83
C HIS A 454 -29.80 -7.00 12.62
N ILE A 455 -28.62 -6.58 13.13
CA ILE A 455 -28.08 -5.22 12.95
C ILE A 455 -27.70 -4.98 11.49
N GLU A 456 -27.01 -5.93 10.87
CA GLU A 456 -26.61 -5.83 9.46
C GLU A 456 -27.83 -5.88 8.51
N PHE A 457 -28.88 -6.64 8.83
CA PHE A 457 -30.14 -6.55 8.09
C PHE A 457 -30.84 -5.19 8.27
N CYS A 458 -30.87 -4.62 9.48
CA CYS A 458 -31.37 -3.26 9.69
C CYS A 458 -30.57 -2.23 8.89
N ARG A 459 -29.25 -2.40 8.76
CA ARG A 459 -28.39 -1.55 7.91
C ARG A 459 -28.68 -1.71 6.42
N ILE A 460 -28.82 -2.95 5.93
CA ILE A 460 -29.22 -3.22 4.55
C ILE A 460 -30.62 -2.62 4.26
N LYS A 461 -31.53 -2.68 5.24
CA LYS A 461 -32.84 -2.01 5.16
C LYS A 461 -32.72 -0.49 5.07
N ASN A 462 -31.90 0.15 5.92
CA ASN A 462 -31.64 1.59 5.81
C ASN A 462 -31.09 1.96 4.42
N VAL A 463 -30.15 1.19 3.87
CA VAL A 463 -29.61 1.41 2.52
C VAL A 463 -30.73 1.43 1.46
N VAL A 464 -31.62 0.44 1.45
CA VAL A 464 -32.72 0.43 0.46
C VAL A 464 -33.79 1.48 0.76
N ASP A 465 -34.10 1.77 2.03
CA ASP A 465 -35.07 2.79 2.44
C ASP A 465 -34.60 4.21 2.11
N GLU A 466 -33.30 4.49 2.16
CA GLU A 466 -32.72 5.77 1.74
C GLU A 466 -32.81 5.95 0.21
N ILE A 467 -32.56 4.89 -0.57
CA ILE A 467 -32.80 4.89 -2.02
C ILE A 467 -34.29 5.13 -2.34
N LEU A 468 -35.20 4.50 -1.58
CA LEU A 468 -36.64 4.71 -1.71
C LEU A 468 -37.08 6.12 -1.29
N HIS A 469 -36.45 6.71 -0.26
CA HIS A 469 -36.68 8.10 0.12
C HIS A 469 -36.20 9.06 -0.97
N MET A 470 -35.01 8.85 -1.53
CA MET A 470 -34.50 9.60 -2.68
C MET A 470 -35.43 9.46 -3.90
N SER A 471 -35.95 8.26 -4.19
CA SER A 471 -36.82 8.03 -5.35
C SER A 471 -38.22 8.62 -5.20
N LYS A 472 -38.72 8.74 -3.96
CA LYS A 472 -40.05 9.28 -3.62
C LYS A 472 -40.03 10.81 -3.42
N ASN A 473 -38.87 11.41 -3.15
CA ASN A 473 -38.70 12.86 -2.95
C ASN A 473 -38.43 13.57 -4.30
N ALA A 474 -39.20 14.63 -4.59
CA ALA A 474 -39.14 15.35 -5.86
C ALA A 474 -37.82 16.12 -6.12
N GLU A 475 -37.10 16.57 -5.08
CA GLU A 475 -35.78 17.20 -5.24
C GLU A 475 -34.66 16.16 -5.41
N LEU A 476 -34.81 14.97 -4.80
CA LEU A 476 -33.78 13.94 -4.77
C LEU A 476 -33.89 12.90 -5.90
N SER A 477 -35.08 12.68 -6.47
CA SER A 477 -35.27 11.72 -7.57
C SER A 477 -34.45 12.08 -8.83
N PRO A 478 -34.35 13.36 -9.25
CA PRO A 478 -33.44 13.76 -10.34
C PRO A 478 -31.98 13.44 -10.03
N VAL A 479 -31.53 13.69 -8.79
CA VAL A 479 -30.17 13.35 -8.34
C VAL A 479 -29.94 11.85 -8.45
N LEU A 480 -30.84 11.04 -7.88
CA LEU A 480 -30.76 9.57 -7.94
C LEU A 480 -30.67 9.05 -9.38
N ARG A 481 -31.50 9.58 -10.30
CA ARG A 481 -31.48 9.20 -11.73
C ARG A 481 -30.14 9.48 -12.41
N ILE A 482 -29.48 10.59 -12.08
CA ILE A 482 -28.17 10.93 -12.66
C ILE A 482 -27.06 10.07 -12.04
N LEU A 483 -27.13 9.78 -10.74
CA LEU A 483 -26.12 8.98 -10.02
C LEU A 483 -26.01 7.52 -10.47
N LEU A 484 -27.00 6.98 -11.20
CA LEU A 484 -26.86 5.68 -11.88
C LEU A 484 -25.60 5.63 -12.76
N ILE A 485 -25.29 6.71 -13.49
CA ILE A 485 -24.17 6.76 -14.45
C ILE A 485 -22.80 6.52 -13.77
N PRO A 486 -22.36 7.33 -12.78
CA PRO A 486 -21.10 7.06 -12.07
C PRO A 486 -21.15 5.78 -11.24
N THR A 487 -22.32 5.33 -10.77
CA THR A 487 -22.44 4.06 -10.04
C THR A 487 -22.18 2.85 -10.93
N SER A 488 -22.73 2.83 -12.16
CA SER A 488 -22.45 1.77 -13.14
C SER A 488 -20.96 1.67 -13.47
N VAL A 489 -20.28 2.80 -13.53
CA VAL A 489 -18.82 2.87 -13.75
C VAL A 489 -18.06 2.32 -12.53
N ALA A 490 -18.39 2.78 -11.32
CA ALA A 490 -17.71 2.36 -10.08
C ALA A 490 -17.92 0.87 -9.71
N THR A 491 -19.05 0.27 -10.11
CA THR A 491 -19.40 -1.13 -9.79
C THR A 491 -19.21 -2.10 -10.96
N GLY A 492 -19.02 -1.57 -12.17
CA GLY A 492 -19.11 -2.32 -13.43
C GLY A 492 -20.47 -3.02 -13.64
N LEU A 493 -21.52 -2.63 -12.92
CA LEU A 493 -22.88 -3.15 -13.10
C LEU A 493 -23.69 -2.22 -14.00
N GLN A 494 -24.83 -2.72 -14.50
CA GLN A 494 -25.85 -1.87 -15.12
C GLN A 494 -27.19 -2.22 -14.48
N VAL A 495 -27.85 -1.23 -13.88
CA VAL A 495 -29.13 -1.37 -13.18
C VAL A 495 -30.02 -0.21 -13.59
N GLU A 496 -31.19 -0.52 -14.14
CA GLU A 496 -32.18 0.49 -14.56
C GLU A 496 -32.90 1.08 -13.33
N TYR A 497 -33.32 2.35 -13.43
CA TYR A 497 -33.91 3.07 -12.29
C TYR A 497 -35.17 2.38 -11.73
N ASP A 498 -36.09 1.97 -12.60
CA ASP A 498 -37.36 1.39 -12.17
C ASP A 498 -37.16 -0.03 -11.59
N LEU A 499 -36.13 -0.76 -12.05
CA LEU A 499 -35.69 -2.02 -11.46
C LEU A 499 -35.06 -1.80 -10.08
N LEU A 500 -34.14 -0.83 -9.94
CA LEU A 500 -33.51 -0.46 -8.67
C LEU A 500 -34.57 -0.12 -7.62
N VAL A 501 -35.52 0.76 -7.96
CA VAL A 501 -36.58 1.19 -7.04
C VAL A 501 -37.51 0.01 -6.68
N LYS A 502 -37.91 -0.82 -7.65
CA LYS A 502 -38.75 -1.99 -7.41
C LYS A 502 -38.08 -3.01 -6.47
N GLU A 503 -36.85 -3.39 -6.76
CA GLU A 503 -36.15 -4.40 -5.95
C GLU A 503 -35.79 -3.85 -4.56
N CYS A 504 -35.43 -2.57 -4.43
CA CYS A 504 -35.28 -1.91 -3.12
C CYS A 504 -36.58 -1.95 -2.29
N ASP A 505 -37.75 -1.73 -2.90
CA ASP A 505 -39.05 -1.77 -2.20
C ASP A 505 -39.39 -3.20 -1.73
N LEU A 506 -39.13 -4.21 -2.58
CA LEU A 506 -39.28 -5.63 -2.21
C LEU A 506 -38.34 -6.05 -1.07
N ILE A 507 -37.06 -5.66 -1.12
CA ILE A 507 -36.08 -5.94 -0.07
C ILE A 507 -36.46 -5.23 1.23
N SER A 508 -36.87 -3.96 1.15
CA SER A 508 -37.30 -3.15 2.31
C SER A 508 -38.49 -3.78 3.02
N GLN A 509 -39.48 -4.26 2.26
CA GLN A 509 -40.64 -4.98 2.77
C GLN A 509 -40.20 -6.31 3.38
N ARG A 510 -39.43 -7.14 2.67
CA ARG A 510 -39.05 -8.48 3.13
C ARG A 510 -38.20 -8.47 4.40
N ILE A 511 -37.26 -7.55 4.54
CA ILE A 511 -36.53 -7.35 5.80
C ILE A 511 -37.50 -6.85 6.90
N GLY A 512 -38.41 -5.93 6.57
CA GLY A 512 -39.43 -5.43 7.49
C GLY A 512 -40.52 -6.44 7.89
N GLU A 513 -40.69 -7.53 7.16
CA GLU A 513 -41.51 -8.68 7.55
C GLU A 513 -40.81 -9.54 8.60
N VAL A 514 -39.53 -9.85 8.41
CA VAL A 514 -38.79 -10.86 9.19
C VAL A 514 -38.10 -10.26 10.42
N ILE A 515 -37.45 -9.11 10.30
CA ILE A 515 -36.62 -8.50 11.35
C ILE A 515 -37.47 -7.62 12.27
N SER A 516 -37.21 -7.69 13.58
CA SER A 516 -37.79 -6.74 14.53
C SER A 516 -37.02 -5.42 14.49
N LEU A 517 -37.72 -4.32 14.23
CA LEU A 517 -37.11 -2.98 14.06
C LEU A 517 -37.10 -2.17 15.38
N GLY A 518 -37.33 -2.85 16.50
CA GLY A 518 -37.27 -2.30 17.86
C GLY A 518 -38.63 -1.87 18.44
N LYS A 519 -38.74 -1.99 19.77
CA LYS A 519 -39.92 -1.64 20.60
C LYS A 519 -41.21 -2.44 20.36
N GLU A 520 -41.12 -3.62 19.74
CA GLU A 520 -42.18 -4.64 19.82
C GLU A 520 -42.33 -5.10 21.28
N SER A 521 -43.49 -4.85 21.90
CA SER A 521 -43.67 -4.97 23.37
C SER A 521 -43.83 -6.42 23.86
N ASP A 522 -44.15 -7.32 22.94
CA ASP A 522 -44.37 -8.77 23.05
C ASP A 522 -43.07 -9.58 23.00
N GLN A 523 -41.93 -8.92 22.74
CA GLN A 523 -40.60 -9.53 22.63
C GLN A 523 -39.66 -9.18 23.79
N LYS A 524 -40.20 -8.79 24.95
CA LYS A 524 -39.38 -8.54 26.14
C LYS A 524 -38.74 -9.82 26.66
N VAL A 525 -37.53 -9.67 27.18
CA VAL A 525 -36.85 -10.66 28.02
C VAL A 525 -37.76 -10.98 29.23
N SER A 526 -37.83 -12.26 29.60
CA SER A 526 -38.58 -12.73 30.77
C SER A 526 -38.11 -12.06 32.07
N SER A 527 -39.01 -11.85 33.02
CA SER A 527 -38.69 -11.29 34.34
C SER A 527 -39.74 -11.73 35.38
N PHE A 528 -39.27 -12.10 36.57
CA PHE A 528 -40.10 -12.55 37.69
C PHE A 528 -39.43 -12.12 39.00
N GLU A 529 -40.17 -11.53 39.96
CA GLU A 529 -39.62 -10.89 41.19
C GLU A 529 -38.70 -11.78 42.07
N ILE A 530 -38.77 -13.10 41.89
CA ILE A 530 -38.07 -14.11 42.70
C ILE A 530 -36.75 -14.56 42.04
N ILE A 531 -36.57 -14.30 40.73
CA ILE A 531 -35.39 -14.68 39.94
C ILE A 531 -34.62 -13.41 39.56
N PRO A 532 -33.28 -13.33 39.73
CA PRO A 532 -32.51 -12.15 39.32
C PRO A 532 -32.59 -11.93 37.80
N ASP A 533 -33.02 -10.75 37.35
CA ASP A 533 -33.25 -10.43 35.93
C ASP A 533 -32.06 -10.75 35.02
N GLY A 534 -30.83 -10.52 35.51
CA GLY A 534 -29.59 -10.81 34.80
C GLY A 534 -29.35 -12.29 34.44
N PHE A 535 -30.20 -13.22 34.90
CA PHE A 535 -30.30 -14.58 34.37
C PHE A 535 -31.01 -14.59 33.00
N PHE A 536 -32.21 -14.02 32.94
CA PHE A 536 -32.99 -13.96 31.71
C PHE A 536 -32.33 -13.07 30.66
N GLU A 537 -31.63 -12.00 31.08
CA GLU A 537 -30.81 -11.18 30.17
C GLU A 537 -29.74 -12.02 29.46
N ASP A 538 -28.92 -12.79 30.19
CA ASP A 538 -27.89 -13.66 29.61
C ASP A 538 -28.48 -14.76 28.71
N MET A 539 -29.66 -15.29 29.05
CA MET A 539 -30.29 -16.43 28.35
C MET A 539 -31.09 -16.02 27.09
N GLU A 540 -31.74 -14.86 27.09
CA GLU A 540 -32.71 -14.47 26.04
C GLU A 540 -32.19 -13.36 25.11
N SER A 541 -31.34 -12.43 25.58
CA SER A 541 -30.86 -11.31 24.76
C SER A 541 -30.06 -11.74 23.52
N SER A 542 -29.50 -12.95 23.55
CA SER A 542 -28.74 -13.56 22.45
C SER A 542 -29.61 -14.10 21.30
N TRP A 543 -30.93 -13.88 21.31
CA TRP A 543 -31.84 -14.23 20.19
C TRP A 543 -33.20 -13.50 20.20
N LYS A 544 -33.79 -13.20 21.37
CA LYS A 544 -35.12 -12.57 21.49
C LYS A 544 -35.07 -11.11 20.98
N GLY A 545 -36.10 -10.67 20.26
CA GLY A 545 -36.12 -9.33 19.66
C GLY A 545 -35.26 -9.14 18.39
N ARG A 546 -34.67 -10.21 17.81
CA ARG A 546 -33.95 -10.13 16.52
C ARG A 546 -34.87 -10.25 15.30
N VAL A 547 -35.81 -11.16 15.35
CA VAL A 547 -36.84 -11.43 14.32
C VAL A 547 -38.22 -11.16 14.90
N LYS A 548 -39.25 -11.01 14.09
CA LYS A 548 -40.62 -10.84 14.58
C LYS A 548 -41.18 -12.14 15.16
N ARG A 549 -41.75 -12.05 16.37
CA ARG A 549 -42.32 -13.17 17.14
C ARG A 549 -43.20 -14.11 16.30
N ILE A 550 -43.99 -13.55 15.39
CA ILE A 550 -44.91 -14.28 14.48
C ILE A 550 -44.25 -15.38 13.63
N HIS A 551 -42.94 -15.35 13.40
CA HIS A 551 -42.22 -16.37 12.61
C HIS A 551 -41.62 -17.51 13.46
N ALA A 552 -41.72 -17.42 14.79
CA ALA A 552 -41.21 -18.38 15.76
C ALA A 552 -42.11 -18.47 17.02
N GLU A 553 -43.42 -18.27 16.85
CA GLU A 553 -44.38 -18.18 17.98
C GLU A 553 -44.43 -19.49 18.78
N GLU A 554 -44.27 -20.65 18.13
CA GLU A 554 -44.26 -21.95 18.82
C GLU A 554 -43.02 -22.09 19.73
N GLU A 555 -41.86 -21.61 19.33
CA GLU A 555 -40.63 -21.62 20.12
C GLU A 555 -40.62 -20.54 21.20
N PHE A 556 -41.11 -19.33 20.90
CA PHE A 556 -41.24 -18.25 21.87
C PHE A 556 -42.24 -18.63 22.99
N LEU A 557 -43.38 -19.21 22.63
CA LEU A 557 -44.36 -19.70 23.60
C LEU A 557 -43.80 -20.84 24.47
N GLN A 558 -42.96 -21.74 23.91
CA GLN A 558 -42.26 -22.75 24.70
C GLN A 558 -41.27 -22.13 25.70
N VAL A 559 -40.57 -21.06 25.34
CA VAL A 559 -39.67 -20.33 26.27
C VAL A 559 -40.47 -19.64 27.36
N ASP A 560 -41.52 -18.89 27.00
CA ASP A 560 -42.36 -18.15 27.95
C ASP A 560 -43.01 -19.13 28.97
N GLN A 561 -43.51 -20.28 28.51
CA GLN A 561 -44.05 -21.36 29.37
C GLN A 561 -42.98 -22.02 30.25
N ALA A 562 -41.77 -22.27 29.73
CA ALA A 562 -40.69 -22.85 30.51
C ALA A 562 -40.15 -21.88 31.57
N ALA A 563 -40.14 -20.58 31.29
CA ALA A 563 -39.79 -19.53 32.24
C ALA A 563 -40.80 -19.43 33.39
N GLU A 564 -42.10 -19.49 33.08
CA GLU A 564 -43.17 -19.57 34.09
C GLU A 564 -43.04 -20.85 34.93
N ALA A 565 -42.81 -22.01 34.32
CA ALA A 565 -42.61 -23.27 35.03
C ALA A 565 -41.39 -23.25 35.96
N LEU A 566 -40.27 -22.65 35.54
CA LEU A 566 -39.07 -22.43 36.35
C LEU A 566 -39.35 -21.48 37.52
N SER A 567 -40.09 -20.39 37.27
CA SER A 567 -40.52 -19.44 38.30
C SER A 567 -41.41 -20.11 39.35
N CYS A 568 -42.38 -20.92 38.95
CA CYS A 568 -43.23 -21.71 39.86
C CYS A 568 -42.41 -22.73 40.66
N ALA A 569 -41.48 -23.46 40.02
CA ALA A 569 -40.62 -24.43 40.72
C ALA A 569 -39.75 -23.74 41.79
N ILE A 570 -39.09 -22.63 41.45
CA ILE A 570 -38.28 -21.84 42.40
C ILE A 570 -39.15 -21.23 43.51
N THR A 571 -40.37 -20.81 43.20
CA THR A 571 -41.32 -20.25 44.17
C THR A 571 -41.77 -21.30 45.17
N GLU A 572 -42.15 -22.50 44.73
CA GLU A 572 -42.61 -23.57 45.62
C GLU A 572 -41.47 -24.17 46.47
N ASP A 573 -40.28 -24.31 45.89
CA ASP A 573 -39.18 -25.04 46.52
C ASP A 573 -38.25 -24.13 47.33
N PHE A 574 -37.92 -22.92 46.86
CA PHE A 574 -36.95 -22.04 47.55
C PHE A 574 -37.62 -20.93 48.38
N LEU A 575 -38.78 -20.38 48.00
CA LEU A 575 -39.39 -19.27 48.74
C LEU A 575 -39.78 -19.61 50.20
N PRO A 576 -40.27 -20.83 50.53
CA PRO A 576 -40.49 -21.23 51.93
C PRO A 576 -39.19 -21.25 52.74
N ILE A 577 -38.08 -21.67 52.12
CA ILE A 577 -36.75 -21.73 52.75
C ILE A 577 -36.23 -20.31 53.00
N VAL A 578 -36.29 -19.42 52.01
CA VAL A 578 -35.89 -18.01 52.13
C VAL A 578 -36.72 -17.31 53.22
N SER A 579 -38.04 -17.55 53.26
CA SER A 579 -38.95 -16.96 54.25
C SER A 579 -38.64 -17.45 55.68
N ARG A 580 -38.34 -18.73 55.84
CA ARG A 580 -37.85 -19.32 57.10
C ARG A 580 -36.52 -18.70 57.53
N VAL A 581 -35.53 -18.64 56.63
CA VAL A 581 -34.21 -18.08 56.97
C VAL A 581 -34.31 -16.60 57.34
N LYS A 582 -35.15 -15.82 56.66
CA LYS A 582 -35.42 -14.41 57.01
C LYS A 582 -36.03 -14.22 58.41
N SER A 583 -36.86 -15.15 58.89
CA SER A 583 -37.53 -15.03 60.21
C SER A 583 -36.72 -15.54 61.40
N VAL A 584 -35.60 -16.25 61.18
CA VAL A 584 -34.76 -16.84 62.23
C VAL A 584 -33.53 -15.98 62.60
N ILE A 585 -33.26 -14.91 61.86
CA ILE A 585 -32.01 -14.11 62.00
C ILE A 585 -32.02 -13.22 63.25
N SER A 586 -31.05 -13.46 64.14
CA SER A 586 -30.63 -12.53 65.21
C SER A 586 -29.69 -11.43 64.66
N PRO A 587 -29.58 -10.26 65.34
CA PRO A 587 -28.94 -9.06 64.77
C PRO A 587 -27.45 -9.17 64.37
N ASN A 588 -26.73 -10.22 64.79
CA ASN A 588 -25.29 -10.36 64.57
C ASN A 588 -24.92 -11.11 63.26
N GLY A 589 -25.35 -10.57 62.12
CA GLY A 589 -24.56 -10.60 60.87
C GLY A 589 -24.11 -11.94 60.28
N GLY A 590 -24.96 -12.97 60.23
CA GLY A 590 -24.68 -14.19 59.46
C GLY A 590 -24.98 -14.06 57.96
N THR A 591 -24.30 -14.82 57.09
CA THR A 591 -24.64 -14.93 55.66
C THR A 591 -26.01 -15.54 55.46
N LYS A 592 -26.89 -14.83 54.76
CA LYS A 592 -28.29 -15.21 54.53
C LYS A 592 -28.43 -16.38 53.56
N GLY A 593 -29.60 -17.01 53.57
CA GLY A 593 -30.05 -17.93 52.53
C GLY A 593 -30.85 -17.17 51.48
N GLU A 594 -30.32 -17.09 50.26
CA GLU A 594 -30.82 -16.22 49.19
C GLU A 594 -30.85 -16.98 47.85
N ILE A 595 -31.80 -16.65 46.97
CA ILE A 595 -31.85 -17.18 45.60
C ILE A 595 -30.84 -16.37 44.78
N CYS A 596 -29.96 -17.04 44.05
CA CYS A 596 -28.81 -16.41 43.39
C CYS A 596 -28.61 -16.99 42.00
N TYR A 597 -28.29 -16.11 41.05
CA TYR A 597 -27.87 -16.50 39.71
C TYR A 597 -26.36 -16.80 39.69
N SER A 598 -25.98 -17.97 39.17
CA SER A 598 -24.61 -18.44 39.03
C SER A 598 -24.18 -18.38 37.57
N LYS A 599 -23.69 -17.21 37.11
CA LYS A 599 -23.27 -16.95 35.71
C LYS A 599 -22.37 -18.05 35.11
N GLU A 600 -21.38 -18.57 35.85
CA GLU A 600 -20.47 -19.64 35.36
C GLU A 600 -21.18 -20.97 35.00
N HIS A 601 -22.40 -21.18 35.51
CA HIS A 601 -23.17 -22.40 35.33
C HIS A 601 -24.55 -22.13 34.72
N GLU A 602 -24.80 -20.88 34.29
CA GLU A 602 -26.04 -20.43 33.68
C GLU A 602 -27.32 -20.74 34.53
N ALA A 603 -27.16 -20.96 35.84
CA ALA A 603 -28.19 -21.56 36.70
C ALA A 603 -28.67 -20.66 37.84
N VAL A 604 -29.94 -20.78 38.23
CA VAL A 604 -30.55 -20.10 39.37
C VAL A 604 -30.76 -21.09 40.52
N TRP A 605 -30.02 -20.91 41.61
CA TRP A 605 -29.96 -21.86 42.73
C TRP A 605 -30.10 -21.17 44.09
N PHE A 606 -30.43 -21.95 45.12
CA PHE A 606 -30.42 -21.47 46.50
C PHE A 606 -28.99 -21.43 47.04
N LYS A 607 -28.55 -20.28 47.54
CA LYS A 607 -27.24 -20.08 48.14
C LYS A 607 -27.36 -19.84 49.64
N GLY A 608 -26.68 -20.65 50.45
CA GLY A 608 -26.69 -20.49 51.91
C GLY A 608 -25.72 -21.40 52.67
N LYS A 609 -25.41 -21.02 53.92
CA LYS A 609 -24.61 -21.84 54.85
C LYS A 609 -25.31 -21.91 56.21
N ARG A 610 -25.27 -23.08 56.85
CA ARG A 610 -25.79 -23.33 58.23
C ARG A 610 -27.28 -22.99 58.44
N PHE A 611 -28.12 -23.20 57.42
CA PHE A 611 -29.56 -22.93 57.47
C PHE A 611 -30.44 -24.13 57.89
N GLN A 612 -29.86 -25.33 58.00
CA GLN A 612 -30.57 -26.53 58.45
C GLN A 612 -30.84 -26.44 59.97
N PRO A 613 -32.07 -26.74 60.44
CA PRO A 613 -32.40 -26.66 61.87
C PRO A 613 -31.83 -27.85 62.64
N SER A 614 -31.45 -27.64 63.91
CA SER A 614 -30.97 -28.70 64.82
C SER A 614 -32.08 -29.61 65.37
N VAL A 615 -33.34 -29.20 65.25
CA VAL A 615 -34.54 -29.95 65.61
C VAL A 615 -35.59 -29.71 64.54
N TRP A 616 -36.23 -30.77 64.06
CA TRP A 616 -37.35 -30.70 63.11
C TRP A 616 -38.67 -30.58 63.87
N GLY A 617 -39.53 -29.64 63.47
CA GLY A 617 -40.73 -29.24 64.21
C GLY A 617 -42.00 -29.15 63.36
N HIS A 618 -41.98 -29.63 62.11
CA HIS A 618 -43.11 -29.50 61.15
C HIS A 618 -43.50 -28.05 60.86
N THR A 619 -42.55 -27.12 60.93
CA THR A 619 -42.78 -25.70 60.62
C THR A 619 -42.47 -25.37 59.15
N PRO A 620 -43.08 -24.32 58.57
CA PRO A 620 -42.96 -24.02 57.13
C PRO A 620 -41.51 -23.96 56.61
N GLY A 621 -41.29 -24.52 55.42
CA GLY A 621 -39.97 -24.64 54.78
C GLY A 621 -39.15 -25.86 55.22
N GLU A 622 -39.54 -26.63 56.24
CA GLU A 622 -38.79 -27.82 56.66
C GLU A 622 -38.80 -28.96 55.64
N GLU A 623 -39.89 -29.14 54.90
CA GLU A 623 -40.00 -30.24 53.92
C GLU A 623 -39.17 -29.94 52.67
N GLN A 624 -39.19 -28.69 52.22
CA GLN A 624 -38.35 -28.18 51.14
C GLN A 624 -36.85 -28.27 51.48
N ILE A 625 -36.44 -27.97 52.73
CA ILE A 625 -35.04 -28.14 53.16
C ILE A 625 -34.56 -29.61 53.09
N LYS A 626 -35.46 -30.59 53.19
CA LYS A 626 -35.13 -32.03 53.03
C LYS A 626 -35.01 -32.44 51.56
N GLN A 627 -35.59 -31.66 50.64
CA GLN A 627 -35.53 -31.88 49.19
C GLN A 627 -34.31 -31.21 48.54
N LEU A 628 -33.61 -30.32 49.26
CA LEU A 628 -32.39 -29.68 48.77
C LEU A 628 -31.23 -30.67 48.59
N VAL A 629 -30.83 -30.89 47.34
CA VAL A 629 -29.58 -31.55 46.95
C VAL A 629 -28.48 -30.50 46.72
N PRO A 630 -27.19 -30.86 46.85
CA PRO A 630 -26.10 -29.98 46.42
C PRO A 630 -26.23 -29.67 44.93
N ALA A 631 -25.91 -28.44 44.52
CA ALA A 631 -25.80 -28.12 43.09
C ALA A 631 -24.55 -28.80 42.47
N TYR A 632 -24.66 -29.24 41.22
CA TYR A 632 -23.59 -29.86 40.45
C TYR A 632 -23.36 -29.11 39.14
N ASP A 633 -22.12 -29.09 38.65
CA ASP A 633 -21.81 -28.58 37.31
C ASP A 633 -22.17 -29.62 36.22
N ALA A 634 -22.16 -29.19 34.96
CA ALA A 634 -22.37 -30.06 33.79
C ALA A 634 -21.31 -31.18 33.59
N LYS A 635 -20.43 -31.40 34.58
CA LYS A 635 -19.44 -32.49 34.65
C LYS A 635 -19.69 -33.39 35.88
N GLY A 636 -20.82 -33.24 36.57
CA GLY A 636 -21.20 -34.00 37.75
C GLY A 636 -20.41 -33.65 39.02
N ARG A 637 -19.80 -32.47 39.09
CA ARG A 637 -18.95 -32.04 40.21
C ARG A 637 -19.70 -31.03 41.07
N LYS A 638 -19.76 -31.27 42.39
CA LYS A 638 -20.46 -30.40 43.35
C LYS A 638 -19.91 -28.96 43.32
N VAL A 639 -20.78 -27.97 43.17
CA VAL A 639 -20.43 -26.54 43.09
C VAL A 639 -20.28 -25.95 44.51
N GLY A 640 -19.07 -26.00 45.04
CA GLY A 640 -18.77 -25.46 46.39
C GLY A 640 -19.53 -26.18 47.51
N GLU A 641 -19.68 -25.53 48.67
CA GLU A 641 -20.42 -26.09 49.83
C GLU A 641 -21.72 -25.35 50.16
N GLU A 642 -22.10 -24.41 49.30
CA GLU A 642 -23.08 -23.35 49.60
C GLU A 642 -24.22 -23.25 48.60
N TRP A 643 -24.13 -23.96 47.47
CA TRP A 643 -25.13 -23.97 46.41
C TRP A 643 -25.96 -25.25 46.48
N PHE A 644 -27.28 -25.08 46.43
CA PHE A 644 -28.26 -26.15 46.53
C PHE A 644 -29.37 -25.95 45.49
N THR A 645 -29.91 -27.05 45.00
CA THR A 645 -31.04 -27.11 44.08
C THR A 645 -32.03 -28.18 44.56
N THR A 646 -33.16 -28.33 43.88
CA THR A 646 -34.01 -29.53 43.97
C THR A 646 -34.08 -30.19 42.61
N ASP A 647 -34.34 -31.50 42.57
CA ASP A 647 -34.49 -32.23 41.31
C ASP A 647 -35.51 -31.54 40.38
N LYS A 648 -36.58 -30.97 40.95
CA LYS A 648 -37.66 -30.24 40.27
C LYS A 648 -37.22 -28.89 39.68
N VAL A 649 -36.38 -28.12 40.39
CA VAL A 649 -35.82 -26.87 39.87
C VAL A 649 -34.79 -27.15 38.76
N ASP A 650 -33.95 -28.17 38.93
CA ASP A 650 -32.96 -28.58 37.92
C ASP A 650 -33.63 -29.10 36.64
N ASP A 651 -34.71 -29.88 36.79
CA ASP A 651 -35.61 -30.32 35.71
C ASP A 651 -36.22 -29.14 34.95
N ALA A 652 -36.73 -28.13 35.67
CA ALA A 652 -37.36 -26.95 35.07
C ALA A 652 -36.34 -26.06 34.35
N LEU A 653 -35.16 -25.87 34.96
CA LEU A 653 -34.04 -25.13 34.39
C LEU A 653 -33.53 -25.81 33.11
N THR A 654 -33.41 -27.14 33.10
CA THR A 654 -33.04 -27.92 31.92
C THR A 654 -34.03 -27.72 30.77
N ARG A 655 -35.35 -27.80 31.05
CA ARG A 655 -36.39 -27.54 30.04
C ARG A 655 -36.34 -26.10 29.50
N TYR A 656 -36.06 -25.13 30.36
CA TYR A 656 -35.91 -23.74 29.96
C TYR A 656 -34.69 -23.52 29.04
N HIS A 657 -33.52 -24.10 29.38
CA HIS A 657 -32.36 -24.08 28.48
C HIS A 657 -32.65 -24.80 27.14
N GLU A 658 -33.36 -25.93 27.14
CA GLU A 658 -33.76 -26.59 25.89
C GLU A 658 -34.68 -25.71 25.03
N ALA A 659 -35.65 -25.02 25.64
CA ALA A 659 -36.55 -24.10 24.94
C ALA A 659 -35.78 -22.91 24.35
N CYS A 660 -34.91 -22.25 25.14
CA CYS A 660 -34.09 -21.14 24.67
C CYS A 660 -33.13 -21.57 23.55
N ASN A 661 -32.57 -22.78 23.60
CA ASN A 661 -31.71 -23.30 22.54
C ASN A 661 -32.50 -23.56 21.24
N LYS A 662 -33.72 -24.10 21.31
CA LYS A 662 -34.60 -24.26 20.14
C LYS A 662 -34.98 -22.90 19.53
N ALA A 663 -35.39 -21.94 20.36
CA ALA A 663 -35.74 -20.59 19.91
C ALA A 663 -34.53 -19.89 19.25
N ARG A 664 -33.35 -19.93 19.89
CA ARG A 664 -32.08 -19.45 19.33
C ARG A 664 -31.75 -20.09 17.98
N GLU A 665 -31.98 -21.39 17.82
CA GLU A 665 -31.75 -22.10 16.55
C GLU A 665 -32.77 -21.71 15.47
N LYS A 666 -34.05 -21.54 15.82
CA LYS A 666 -35.08 -21.05 14.91
C LYS A 666 -34.81 -19.62 14.42
N VAL A 667 -34.39 -18.72 15.33
CA VAL A 667 -33.97 -17.35 14.97
C VAL A 667 -32.78 -17.36 14.02
N LEU A 668 -31.79 -18.23 14.25
CA LEU A 668 -30.63 -18.38 13.36
C LEU A 668 -30.98 -19.01 12.00
N GLU A 669 -31.98 -19.90 11.94
CA GLU A 669 -32.53 -20.41 10.68
C GLU A 669 -33.15 -19.28 9.84
N LEU A 670 -34.07 -18.51 10.42
CA LEU A 670 -34.76 -17.39 9.74
C LEU A 670 -33.77 -16.33 9.20
N LEU A 671 -32.72 -16.00 9.96
CA LEU A 671 -31.67 -15.07 9.53
C LEU A 671 -30.82 -15.62 8.37
N ARG A 672 -30.62 -16.95 8.31
CA ARG A 672 -29.91 -17.63 7.21
C ARG A 672 -30.77 -17.80 5.97
N GLU A 673 -32.08 -17.98 6.14
CA GLU A 673 -33.06 -17.98 5.04
C GLU A 673 -33.13 -16.58 4.41
N LEU A 674 -33.34 -15.53 5.21
CA LEU A 674 -33.32 -14.14 4.71
C LEU A 674 -31.99 -13.79 4.03
N SER A 675 -30.86 -14.25 4.56
CA SER A 675 -29.56 -14.09 3.89
C SER A 675 -29.56 -14.72 2.49
N ALA A 676 -30.07 -15.94 2.36
CA ALA A 676 -30.12 -16.69 1.10
C ALA A 676 -31.13 -16.13 0.08
N GLU A 677 -32.23 -15.53 0.55
CA GLU A 677 -33.14 -14.78 -0.30
C GLU A 677 -32.45 -13.54 -0.91
N LEU A 678 -31.81 -12.72 -0.07
CA LEU A 678 -31.17 -11.47 -0.51
C LEU A 678 -29.93 -11.68 -1.40
N GLN A 679 -29.28 -12.86 -1.37
CA GLN A 679 -28.23 -13.22 -2.32
C GLN A 679 -28.68 -13.07 -3.79
N ASN A 680 -29.95 -13.35 -4.11
CA ASN A 680 -30.47 -13.22 -5.47
C ASN A 680 -30.50 -11.77 -5.96
N ASN A 681 -30.61 -10.81 -5.04
CA ASN A 681 -30.64 -9.38 -5.30
C ASN A 681 -29.27 -8.69 -5.13
N ILE A 682 -28.19 -9.45 -4.98
CA ILE A 682 -26.89 -8.91 -4.54
C ILE A 682 -26.35 -7.77 -5.42
N ASN A 683 -26.55 -7.85 -6.74
CA ASN A 683 -26.15 -6.77 -7.67
C ASN A 683 -26.89 -5.45 -7.37
N VAL A 684 -28.18 -5.51 -7.01
CA VAL A 684 -28.96 -4.32 -6.64
C VAL A 684 -28.45 -3.75 -5.32
N LEU A 685 -28.14 -4.59 -4.34
CA LEU A 685 -27.63 -4.15 -3.03
C LEU A 685 -26.23 -3.51 -3.12
N VAL A 686 -25.33 -4.09 -3.92
CA VAL A 686 -24.01 -3.50 -4.23
C VAL A 686 -24.16 -2.14 -4.92
N PHE A 687 -25.07 -2.03 -5.89
CA PHE A 687 -25.34 -0.81 -6.62
C PHE A 687 -25.97 0.28 -5.73
N ALA A 688 -26.96 -0.09 -4.91
CA ALA A 688 -27.60 0.78 -3.93
C ALA A 688 -26.60 1.34 -2.91
N SER A 689 -25.79 0.49 -2.27
CA SER A 689 -24.79 0.96 -1.31
C SER A 689 -23.76 1.89 -1.96
N MET A 690 -23.34 1.62 -3.20
CA MET A 690 -22.42 2.51 -3.92
C MET A 690 -23.08 3.85 -4.28
N ILE A 691 -24.37 3.89 -4.67
CA ILE A 691 -25.11 5.18 -4.84
C ILE A 691 -25.05 6.00 -3.57
N LEU A 692 -25.22 5.40 -2.39
CA LEU A 692 -25.20 6.14 -1.12
C LEU A 692 -23.79 6.64 -0.77
N VAL A 693 -22.74 5.86 -1.03
CA VAL A 693 -21.34 6.31 -0.90
C VAL A 693 -21.06 7.52 -1.80
N ILE A 694 -21.48 7.47 -3.07
CA ILE A 694 -21.34 8.59 -4.01
C ILE A 694 -22.20 9.78 -3.58
N SER A 695 -23.42 9.54 -3.11
CA SER A 695 -24.33 10.59 -2.62
C SER A 695 -23.72 11.32 -1.42
N LYS A 696 -23.26 10.60 -0.40
CA LYS A 696 -22.63 11.17 0.80
C LYS A 696 -21.36 11.95 0.43
N ALA A 697 -20.55 11.42 -0.49
CA ALA A 697 -19.37 12.10 -1.00
C ALA A 697 -19.69 13.44 -1.70
N LEU A 698 -20.60 13.43 -2.67
CA LEU A 698 -20.90 14.59 -3.49
C LEU A 698 -21.72 15.66 -2.74
N PHE A 699 -22.70 15.28 -1.92
CA PHE A 699 -23.39 16.24 -1.02
C PHE A 699 -22.40 16.89 -0.04
N SER A 700 -21.45 16.13 0.51
CA SER A 700 -20.40 16.67 1.38
C SER A 700 -19.47 17.64 0.65
N HIS A 701 -19.05 17.31 -0.57
CA HIS A 701 -18.23 18.19 -1.42
C HIS A 701 -18.98 19.48 -1.80
N VAL A 702 -20.26 19.38 -2.18
CA VAL A 702 -21.08 20.55 -2.54
C VAL A 702 -21.31 21.46 -1.34
N SER A 703 -21.51 20.89 -0.14
CA SER A 703 -21.64 21.65 1.10
C SER A 703 -20.34 22.43 1.43
N GLU A 704 -19.19 21.75 1.42
CA GLU A 704 -17.91 22.37 1.75
C GLU A 704 -17.44 23.36 0.66
N GLY A 705 -17.63 23.03 -0.62
CA GLY A 705 -17.37 23.92 -1.74
C GLY A 705 -18.21 25.20 -1.66
N ARG A 706 -19.49 25.11 -1.27
CA ARG A 706 -20.34 26.27 -0.98
C ARG A 706 -19.85 27.08 0.21
N ARG A 707 -19.47 26.43 1.32
CA ARG A 707 -18.88 27.11 2.50
C ARG A 707 -17.63 27.90 2.13
N ARG A 708 -16.83 27.40 1.18
CA ARG A 708 -15.62 28.06 0.67
C ARG A 708 -15.86 29.08 -0.46
N GLY A 709 -17.08 29.22 -0.97
CA GLY A 709 -17.40 30.11 -2.10
C GLY A 709 -16.83 29.64 -3.45
N TRP A 710 -16.67 28.33 -3.65
CA TRP A 710 -16.21 27.72 -4.90
C TRP A 710 -17.34 27.67 -5.94
N VAL A 711 -17.01 27.42 -7.21
CA VAL A 711 -17.97 27.42 -8.33
C VAL A 711 -17.91 26.14 -9.16
N PHE A 712 -19.01 25.82 -9.86
CA PHE A 712 -19.00 24.78 -10.90
C PHE A 712 -18.33 25.33 -12.17
N PRO A 713 -17.30 24.67 -12.73
CA PRO A 713 -16.66 25.11 -13.96
C PRO A 713 -17.52 24.79 -15.19
N THR A 714 -17.45 25.65 -16.20
CA THR A 714 -17.94 25.35 -17.56
C THR A 714 -16.91 24.47 -18.27
N ILE A 715 -17.27 23.22 -18.57
CA ILE A 715 -16.41 22.30 -19.32
C ILE A 715 -16.67 22.50 -20.82
N LYS A 716 -15.64 22.78 -21.63
CA LYS A 716 -15.77 22.91 -23.09
C LYS A 716 -15.55 21.55 -23.78
N GLU A 717 -16.56 21.10 -24.52
CA GLU A 717 -16.48 19.92 -25.39
C GLU A 717 -15.82 20.25 -26.74
N SER A 718 -15.02 19.32 -27.27
CA SER A 718 -14.36 19.44 -28.58
C SER A 718 -15.08 18.61 -29.65
N TYR A 719 -16.17 19.13 -30.20
CA TYR A 719 -16.95 18.45 -31.24
C TYR A 719 -16.12 18.12 -32.48
N LEU A 720 -15.98 16.83 -32.77
CA LEU A 720 -15.62 16.30 -34.10
C LEU A 720 -16.90 15.86 -34.83
N SER A 721 -17.74 16.83 -35.18
CA SER A 721 -18.90 16.59 -36.04
C SER A 721 -18.43 16.08 -37.41
N LYS A 722 -18.75 14.82 -37.72
CA LYS A 722 -18.46 14.19 -39.03
C LYS A 722 -19.40 14.74 -40.11
N GLY A 723 -19.19 16.00 -40.48
CA GLY A 723 -19.96 16.72 -41.48
C GLY A 723 -19.77 18.23 -41.34
N GLU A 724 -19.35 18.85 -42.45
CA GLU A 724 -19.37 20.29 -42.75
C GLU A 724 -18.45 21.26 -41.96
N ALA A 725 -17.70 22.05 -42.74
CA ALA A 725 -16.97 23.30 -42.46
C ALA A 725 -16.39 23.58 -41.04
N GLU A 726 -15.08 23.35 -40.88
CA GLU A 726 -14.11 24.03 -39.99
C GLU A 726 -14.65 24.84 -38.78
N ALA A 727 -15.35 24.19 -37.86
CA ALA A 727 -15.64 24.76 -36.55
C ALA A 727 -14.34 24.87 -35.72
N LYS A 728 -13.78 26.09 -35.57
CA LYS A 728 -12.63 26.35 -34.70
C LYS A 728 -12.95 25.99 -33.25
N THR A 729 -12.36 24.91 -32.75
CA THR A 729 -12.41 24.54 -31.33
C THR A 729 -11.69 25.60 -30.49
N THR A 730 -12.41 26.24 -29.55
CA THR A 730 -11.84 27.27 -28.68
C THR A 730 -11.16 26.65 -27.46
N ARG A 731 -9.88 26.31 -27.62
CA ARG A 731 -8.99 25.58 -26.69
C ARG A 731 -8.59 26.40 -25.44
N GLU A 732 -9.49 27.22 -24.93
CA GLU A 732 -9.19 28.30 -23.99
C GLU A 732 -9.55 27.89 -22.56
N MET A 733 -8.64 28.14 -21.63
CA MET A 733 -8.86 27.96 -20.20
C MET A 733 -8.92 29.32 -19.50
N GLU A 734 -9.99 29.58 -18.75
CA GLU A 734 -10.11 30.78 -17.92
C GLU A 734 -10.39 30.39 -16.47
N LEU A 735 -9.55 30.83 -15.53
CA LEU A 735 -9.82 30.74 -14.08
C LEU A 735 -9.76 32.17 -13.52
N LEU A 736 -10.91 32.72 -13.13
CA LEU A 736 -11.01 34.08 -12.59
C LEU A 736 -11.11 34.03 -11.07
N GLY A 737 -10.29 34.82 -10.38
CA GLY A 737 -10.19 34.83 -8.93
C GLY A 737 -9.78 33.47 -8.34
N LEU A 738 -8.90 32.74 -9.03
CA LEU A 738 -8.33 31.47 -8.57
C LEU A 738 -7.59 31.66 -7.24
N LEU A 739 -7.86 30.76 -6.30
CA LEU A 739 -7.23 30.70 -5.00
C LEU A 739 -6.53 29.35 -4.81
N PRO A 740 -5.43 29.29 -4.04
CA PRO A 740 -4.90 28.02 -3.55
C PRO A 740 -5.95 27.33 -2.68
N TYR A 741 -6.26 26.05 -2.98
CA TYR A 741 -7.36 25.31 -2.34
C TYR A 741 -7.25 25.18 -0.81
N TRP A 742 -6.06 25.42 -0.26
CA TRP A 742 -5.74 25.37 1.17
C TRP A 742 -5.86 26.72 1.90
N LEU A 743 -6.30 27.79 1.22
CA LEU A 743 -6.50 29.13 1.78
C LEU A 743 -7.97 29.56 1.67
N GLU A 744 -8.42 30.41 2.60
CA GLU A 744 -9.76 31.01 2.59
C GLU A 744 -9.67 32.54 2.58
N MET A 745 -10.53 33.20 1.79
CA MET A 745 -10.62 34.68 1.72
C MET A 745 -10.92 35.31 3.09
N SER A 746 -11.67 34.62 3.93
CA SER A 746 -12.02 35.00 5.31
C SER A 746 -10.81 35.21 6.21
N GLN A 747 -9.66 34.58 5.89
CA GLN A 747 -8.44 34.64 6.69
C GLN A 747 -7.48 35.77 6.26
N GLY A 748 -7.87 36.61 5.28
CA GLY A 748 -7.14 37.81 4.85
C GLY A 748 -5.82 37.59 4.10
N ASN A 749 -5.22 36.41 4.21
CA ASN A 749 -3.89 36.07 3.67
C ASN A 749 -3.89 35.51 2.23
N ALA A 750 -5.04 35.43 1.58
CA ALA A 750 -5.19 34.79 0.26
C ALA A 750 -5.28 35.84 -0.86
N ILE A 751 -4.34 35.79 -1.81
CA ILE A 751 -4.32 36.69 -2.97
C ILE A 751 -4.89 35.96 -4.20
N PRO A 752 -6.09 36.34 -4.69
CA PRO A 752 -6.70 35.73 -5.87
C PRO A 752 -5.94 36.11 -7.15
N ASN A 753 -5.92 35.18 -8.10
CA ASN A 753 -5.19 35.30 -9.37
C ASN A 753 -6.12 35.02 -10.56
N ASP A 754 -5.94 35.75 -11.65
CA ASP A 754 -6.67 35.53 -12.90
C ASP A 754 -5.75 34.84 -13.93
N VAL A 755 -6.23 33.73 -14.52
CA VAL A 755 -5.48 32.91 -15.48
C VAL A 755 -6.31 32.78 -16.75
N LYS A 756 -5.87 33.38 -17.87
CA LYS A 756 -6.53 33.31 -19.19
C LYS A 756 -5.57 32.72 -20.22
N MET A 757 -5.61 31.40 -20.38
CA MET A 757 -4.60 30.61 -21.08
C MET A 757 -5.11 30.09 -22.44
N HIS A 758 -4.39 30.46 -23.49
CA HIS A 758 -4.69 30.12 -24.89
C HIS A 758 -3.56 29.29 -25.54
N SER A 759 -2.43 29.17 -24.82
CA SER A 759 -1.15 28.59 -25.23
C SER A 759 -0.27 28.40 -23.97
N LEU A 760 0.97 27.92 -24.13
CA LEU A 760 1.94 27.84 -23.03
C LEU A 760 2.29 29.21 -22.44
N PHE A 761 2.41 29.27 -21.12
CA PHE A 761 3.05 30.38 -20.42
C PHE A 761 4.48 30.05 -20.04
N LEU A 762 5.41 30.95 -20.34
CA LEU A 762 6.75 30.97 -19.73
C LEU A 762 6.71 31.87 -18.48
N LEU A 763 6.72 31.26 -17.30
CA LEU A 763 6.56 31.96 -16.02
C LEU A 763 7.89 32.26 -15.35
N THR A 764 8.06 33.52 -14.97
CA THR A 764 9.17 34.03 -14.15
C THR A 764 8.70 34.58 -12.82
N GLY A 765 9.66 34.98 -11.96
CA GLY A 765 9.38 35.60 -10.67
C GLY A 765 10.33 35.08 -9.60
N PRO A 766 10.54 35.87 -8.53
CA PRO A 766 11.49 35.53 -7.48
C PRO A 766 11.07 34.29 -6.70
N ASN A 767 12.02 33.72 -5.96
CA ASN A 767 11.76 32.62 -5.04
C ASN A 767 10.92 33.11 -3.85
N GLY A 768 9.90 32.35 -3.46
CA GLY A 768 8.83 32.83 -2.57
C GLY A 768 7.74 33.65 -3.26
N GLY A 769 7.90 34.04 -4.54
CA GLY A 769 6.92 34.80 -5.31
C GLY A 769 5.62 34.07 -5.69
N GLY A 770 5.44 32.81 -5.27
CA GLY A 770 4.21 32.04 -5.49
C GLY A 770 4.18 31.16 -6.74
N LYS A 771 5.27 31.06 -7.53
CA LYS A 771 5.35 30.23 -8.76
C LYS A 771 4.77 28.81 -8.55
N SER A 772 5.33 28.06 -7.61
CA SER A 772 4.89 26.69 -7.29
C SER A 772 3.46 26.64 -6.71
N SER A 773 2.99 27.72 -6.09
CA SER A 773 1.63 27.79 -5.53
C SER A 773 0.58 27.94 -6.64
N ILE A 774 0.83 28.81 -7.64
CA ILE A 774 -0.10 28.99 -8.76
C ILE A 774 -0.14 27.74 -9.66
N LEU A 775 0.99 27.06 -9.90
CA LEU A 775 1.01 25.76 -10.59
C LEU A 775 0.16 24.70 -9.87
N ARG A 776 0.31 24.54 -8.54
CA ARG A 776 -0.54 23.60 -7.76
C ARG A 776 -2.03 23.98 -7.78
N SER A 777 -2.33 25.28 -7.74
CA SER A 777 -3.72 25.78 -7.77
C SER A 777 -4.39 25.47 -9.12
N ILE A 778 -3.69 25.72 -10.23
CA ILE A 778 -4.17 25.39 -11.58
C ILE A 778 -4.32 23.88 -11.74
N CYS A 779 -3.33 23.09 -11.33
CA CYS A 779 -3.40 21.62 -11.40
C CYS A 779 -4.62 21.08 -10.64
N ALA A 780 -4.85 21.53 -9.40
CA ALA A 780 -5.99 21.10 -8.60
C ALA A 780 -7.32 21.55 -9.21
N ALA A 781 -7.44 22.80 -9.68
CA ALA A 781 -8.65 23.30 -10.32
C ALA A 781 -8.99 22.53 -11.61
N SER A 782 -8.00 22.21 -12.45
CA SER A 782 -8.20 21.40 -13.65
C SER A 782 -8.67 19.98 -13.32
N VAL A 783 -8.00 19.30 -12.39
CA VAL A 783 -8.34 17.91 -12.01
C VAL A 783 -9.74 17.86 -11.39
N LEU A 784 -10.09 18.81 -10.52
CA LEU A 784 -11.46 18.93 -9.98
C LEU A 784 -12.49 19.14 -11.10
N GLY A 785 -12.18 20.01 -12.07
CA GLY A 785 -13.08 20.33 -13.18
C GLY A 785 -13.35 19.16 -14.12
N ILE A 786 -12.32 18.38 -14.50
CA ILE A 786 -12.49 17.18 -15.34
C ILE A 786 -13.09 15.97 -14.59
N CYS A 787 -13.26 16.08 -13.27
CA CYS A 787 -14.03 15.15 -12.44
C CYS A 787 -15.45 15.68 -12.11
N GLY A 788 -15.87 16.79 -12.72
CA GLY A 788 -17.19 17.41 -12.55
C GLY A 788 -17.36 18.22 -11.25
N LEU A 789 -16.33 18.35 -10.41
CA LEU A 789 -16.42 18.95 -9.08
C LEU A 789 -16.30 20.48 -9.10
N MET A 790 -16.74 21.12 -8.01
CA MET A 790 -16.55 22.55 -7.77
C MET A 790 -15.06 22.91 -7.64
N VAL A 791 -14.67 24.09 -8.12
CA VAL A 791 -13.26 24.56 -8.19
C VAL A 791 -13.04 25.86 -7.40
N PRO A 792 -11.81 26.08 -6.86
CA PRO A 792 -11.48 27.23 -6.00
C PRO A 792 -11.28 28.55 -6.79
N ALA A 793 -12.30 28.98 -7.53
CA ALA A 793 -12.30 30.20 -8.34
C ALA A 793 -13.65 30.93 -8.22
N LYS A 794 -13.73 32.18 -8.71
CA LYS A 794 -14.99 32.96 -8.84
C LYS A 794 -15.72 32.67 -10.15
N SER A 795 -14.99 32.27 -11.19
CA SER A 795 -15.52 31.74 -12.44
C SER A 795 -14.45 30.84 -13.07
N ALA A 796 -14.87 29.80 -13.79
CA ALA A 796 -13.98 28.82 -14.38
C ALA A 796 -14.51 28.27 -15.70
N VAL A 797 -13.66 28.26 -16.72
CA VAL A 797 -13.83 27.62 -18.02
C VAL A 797 -12.65 26.68 -18.21
N ILE A 798 -12.93 25.38 -18.33
CA ILE A 798 -11.93 24.32 -18.33
C ILE A 798 -12.10 23.46 -19.60
N PRO A 799 -11.09 23.35 -20.47
CA PRO A 799 -11.11 22.42 -21.59
C PRO A 799 -11.24 20.96 -21.13
N ASN A 800 -11.83 20.10 -21.97
CA ASN A 800 -11.81 18.66 -21.78
C ASN A 800 -10.38 18.09 -22.00
N PHE A 801 -9.54 18.17 -20.95
CA PHE A 801 -8.14 17.73 -20.99
C PHE A 801 -8.00 16.21 -21.08
N ASP A 802 -7.07 15.72 -21.92
CA ASP A 802 -6.74 14.28 -22.00
C ASP A 802 -5.69 13.83 -20.97
N SER A 803 -4.95 14.78 -20.39
CA SER A 803 -3.95 14.54 -19.35
C SER A 803 -3.65 15.84 -18.61
N VAL A 804 -3.49 15.75 -17.28
CA VAL A 804 -3.01 16.86 -16.45
C VAL A 804 -1.69 16.43 -15.81
N MET A 805 -0.60 17.04 -16.27
CA MET A 805 0.77 16.70 -15.89
C MET A 805 1.35 17.83 -15.04
N LEU A 806 1.84 17.49 -13.83
CA LEU A 806 2.54 18.42 -12.94
C LEU A 806 3.89 17.83 -12.51
N HIS A 807 4.96 18.36 -13.09
CA HIS A 807 6.34 18.11 -12.66
C HIS A 807 6.82 19.26 -11.78
N MET A 808 7.35 18.93 -10.60
CA MET A 808 7.99 19.88 -9.70
C MET A 808 9.26 19.25 -9.14
N LYS A 809 10.18 20.10 -8.68
CA LYS A 809 11.51 19.72 -8.18
C LYS A 809 11.54 18.38 -7.43
N THR A 810 12.24 17.41 -8.02
CA THR A 810 12.53 16.10 -7.45
C THR A 810 13.70 16.14 -6.47
N TYR A 811 13.84 15.09 -5.67
CA TYR A 811 14.97 14.85 -4.76
C TYR A 811 15.80 13.67 -5.27
N ASP A 812 17.06 13.57 -4.86
CA ASP A 812 17.90 12.42 -5.24
C ASP A 812 17.32 11.13 -4.64
N SER A 813 17.43 10.02 -5.37
CA SER A 813 17.16 8.68 -4.84
C SER A 813 18.46 7.86 -4.78
N PRO A 814 19.21 7.91 -3.66
CA PRO A 814 20.41 7.09 -3.47
C PRO A 814 20.13 5.58 -3.55
N ALA A 815 18.89 5.16 -3.30
CA ALA A 815 18.46 3.77 -3.41
C ALA A 815 18.38 3.28 -4.86
N ASP A 816 18.00 4.15 -5.80
CA ASP A 816 17.88 3.81 -7.24
C ASP A 816 19.19 4.00 -8.02
N GLY A 817 20.26 4.50 -7.37
CA GLY A 817 21.56 4.76 -8.00
C GLY A 817 21.59 5.90 -9.02
N LYS A 818 20.51 6.68 -9.15
CA LYS A 818 20.32 7.75 -10.16
C LYS A 818 20.48 9.13 -9.54
N SER A 819 20.94 10.09 -10.33
CA SER A 819 20.94 11.51 -9.94
C SER A 819 19.56 12.16 -10.14
N THR A 820 19.28 13.20 -9.36
CA THR A 820 18.20 14.19 -9.57
C THR A 820 17.98 14.52 -11.04
N PHE A 821 19.03 14.96 -11.75
CA PHE A 821 18.92 15.32 -13.18
C PHE A 821 18.55 14.12 -14.09
N GLN A 822 18.99 12.90 -13.76
CA GLN A 822 18.61 11.71 -14.52
C GLN A 822 17.14 11.31 -14.30
N ILE A 823 16.62 11.53 -13.09
CA ILE A 823 15.20 11.34 -12.75
C ILE A 823 14.36 12.42 -13.45
N GLU A 824 14.74 13.70 -13.28
CA GLU A 824 14.14 14.87 -13.94
C GLU A 824 14.01 14.67 -15.45
N MET A 825 15.10 14.32 -16.16
CA MET A 825 15.06 14.07 -17.60
C MET A 825 14.23 12.83 -18.00
N SER A 826 14.02 11.86 -17.10
CA SER A 826 13.12 10.73 -17.36
C SER A 826 11.65 11.12 -17.25
N GLU A 827 11.28 11.92 -16.26
CA GLU A 827 9.93 12.47 -16.07
C GLU A 827 9.57 13.47 -17.18
N ILE A 828 10.48 14.39 -17.51
CA ILE A 828 10.33 15.33 -18.63
C ILE A 828 10.14 14.60 -19.97
N ARG A 829 10.87 13.51 -20.22
CA ARG A 829 10.62 12.63 -21.37
C ARG A 829 9.23 11.97 -21.29
N SER A 830 8.80 11.53 -20.10
CA SER A 830 7.45 10.96 -19.84
C SER A 830 6.34 11.94 -20.24
N ILE A 831 6.55 13.23 -20.00
CA ILE A 831 5.66 14.35 -20.36
C ILE A 831 5.72 14.63 -21.88
N VAL A 832 6.89 14.97 -22.40
CA VAL A 832 7.07 15.40 -23.81
C VAL A 832 6.67 14.32 -24.81
N THR A 833 6.79 13.03 -24.47
CA THR A 833 6.36 11.92 -25.34
C THR A 833 4.87 11.58 -25.27
N ARG A 834 4.09 12.26 -24.40
CA ARG A 834 2.63 12.03 -24.25
C ARG A 834 1.77 13.29 -24.29
N ALA A 835 2.36 14.47 -24.19
CA ALA A 835 1.63 15.73 -24.31
C ALA A 835 0.96 15.82 -25.69
N THR A 836 -0.31 16.15 -25.71
CA THR A 836 -1.09 16.44 -26.92
C THR A 836 -1.60 17.88 -26.88
N GLU A 837 -2.23 18.36 -27.96
CA GLU A 837 -2.97 19.63 -27.96
C GLU A 837 -4.13 19.70 -26.94
N ARG A 838 -4.53 18.56 -26.35
CA ARG A 838 -5.52 18.45 -25.27
C ARG A 838 -4.89 18.24 -23.88
N SER A 839 -3.57 18.26 -23.74
CA SER A 839 -2.92 18.10 -22.44
C SER A 839 -2.69 19.44 -21.73
N LEU A 840 -2.66 19.40 -20.39
CA LEU A 840 -2.22 20.49 -19.53
C LEU A 840 -0.86 20.15 -18.91
N VAL A 841 0.18 20.91 -19.24
CA VAL A 841 1.57 20.65 -18.84
C VAL A 841 2.10 21.73 -17.89
N LEU A 842 2.37 21.36 -16.64
CA LEU A 842 2.85 22.26 -15.59
C LEU A 842 4.24 21.81 -15.11
N ILE A 843 5.26 22.65 -15.27
CA ILE A 843 6.66 22.32 -15.02
C ILE A 843 7.28 23.42 -14.14
N ASP A 844 7.86 23.07 -12.98
CA ASP A 844 8.47 24.04 -12.05
C ASP A 844 10.01 23.93 -11.97
N GLU A 845 10.71 25.00 -12.38
CA GLU A 845 12.18 25.18 -12.30
C GLU A 845 13.04 24.11 -13.01
N ILE A 846 12.69 23.79 -14.26
CA ILE A 846 13.37 22.76 -15.08
C ILE A 846 14.90 22.98 -15.25
N CYS A 847 15.62 21.87 -15.39
CA CYS A 847 17.07 21.75 -15.58
C CYS A 847 17.91 22.33 -14.43
N ARG A 848 17.38 22.36 -13.21
CA ARG A 848 18.08 22.90 -12.03
C ARG A 848 19.27 22.04 -11.58
N GLY A 849 19.28 20.75 -11.91
CA GLY A 849 20.31 19.79 -11.51
C GLY A 849 21.59 19.77 -12.36
N THR A 850 21.78 20.72 -13.30
CA THR A 850 22.87 20.66 -14.29
C THR A 850 23.55 22.02 -14.52
N GLU A 851 24.57 22.02 -15.38
CA GLU A 851 25.31 23.21 -15.82
C GLU A 851 24.36 24.23 -16.49
N THR A 852 24.28 25.45 -15.95
CA THR A 852 23.26 26.46 -16.30
C THR A 852 23.16 26.72 -17.81
N ALA A 853 24.28 26.77 -18.54
CA ALA A 853 24.27 26.98 -19.99
C ALA A 853 23.58 25.81 -20.72
N LYS A 854 23.98 24.57 -20.43
CA LYS A 854 23.36 23.36 -21.02
C LYS A 854 21.90 23.21 -20.59
N GLY A 855 21.59 23.48 -19.32
CA GLY A 855 20.22 23.47 -18.81
C GLY A 855 19.32 24.48 -19.51
N THR A 856 19.83 25.68 -19.82
CA THR A 856 19.09 26.71 -20.56
C THR A 856 18.77 26.24 -21.99
N CYS A 857 19.74 25.65 -22.70
CA CYS A 857 19.52 25.12 -24.06
C CYS A 857 18.52 23.95 -24.06
N ILE A 858 18.59 23.05 -23.08
CA ILE A 858 17.65 21.93 -22.93
C ILE A 858 16.24 22.45 -22.62
N ALA A 859 16.10 23.39 -21.68
CA ALA A 859 14.83 24.04 -21.35
C ALA A 859 14.20 24.75 -22.56
N GLY A 860 15.01 25.42 -23.39
CA GLY A 860 14.56 26.06 -24.63
C GLY A 860 14.01 25.05 -25.64
N SER A 861 14.76 23.98 -25.92
CA SER A 861 14.30 22.93 -26.84
C SER A 861 13.02 22.23 -26.37
N ILE A 862 12.83 22.06 -25.06
CA ILE A 862 11.60 21.51 -24.47
C ILE A 862 10.43 22.49 -24.63
N LEU A 863 10.65 23.79 -24.40
CA LEU A 863 9.65 24.83 -24.61
C LEU A 863 9.19 24.88 -26.09
N GLU A 864 10.13 24.84 -27.04
CA GLU A 864 9.82 24.76 -28.48
C GLU A 864 9.00 23.51 -28.82
N THR A 865 9.39 22.35 -28.28
CA THR A 865 8.70 21.08 -28.56
C THR A 865 7.25 21.12 -28.05
N LEU A 866 7.02 21.68 -26.85
CA LEU A 866 5.67 21.78 -26.28
C LEU A 866 4.82 22.89 -26.95
N ASP A 867 5.43 23.99 -27.41
CA ASP A 867 4.76 25.05 -28.19
C ASP A 867 4.32 24.52 -29.57
N GLN A 868 5.13 23.64 -30.18
CA GLN A 868 4.81 22.92 -31.43
C GLN A 868 3.71 21.86 -31.24
N VAL A 869 3.64 21.21 -30.07
CA VAL A 869 2.51 20.32 -29.69
C VAL A 869 1.21 21.10 -29.49
N GLY A 870 1.28 22.39 -29.15
CA GLY A 870 0.11 23.25 -28.95
C GLY A 870 -0.68 22.93 -27.68
N CYS A 871 -0.04 22.30 -26.68
CA CYS A 871 -0.65 22.03 -25.37
C CYS A 871 -0.86 23.32 -24.56
N LEU A 872 -1.78 23.30 -23.59
CA LEU A 872 -1.85 24.34 -22.56
C LEU A 872 -0.85 24.05 -21.45
N GLY A 873 -0.38 25.08 -20.73
CA GLY A 873 0.56 24.86 -19.64
C GLY A 873 1.29 26.07 -19.11
N ILE A 874 2.14 25.80 -18.11
CA ILE A 874 3.09 26.76 -17.55
C ILE A 874 4.44 26.08 -17.37
N ILE A 875 5.48 26.64 -17.99
CA ILE A 875 6.88 26.31 -17.69
C ILE A 875 7.44 27.43 -16.82
N SER A 876 7.69 27.15 -15.55
CA SER A 876 8.33 28.06 -14.59
C SER A 876 9.84 27.94 -14.69
N THR A 877 10.54 29.07 -14.78
CA THR A 877 12.00 29.10 -14.96
C THR A 877 12.71 30.11 -14.05
N HIS A 878 13.95 29.77 -13.69
CA HIS A 878 14.95 30.65 -13.07
C HIS A 878 16.14 30.92 -14.02
N LEU A 879 16.11 30.36 -15.24
CA LEU A 879 17.19 30.41 -16.21
C LEU A 879 17.04 31.64 -17.11
N HIS A 880 17.42 32.83 -16.62
CA HIS A 880 17.22 34.09 -17.35
C HIS A 880 17.90 34.13 -18.73
N GLY A 881 18.93 33.32 -18.99
CA GLY A 881 19.55 33.20 -20.32
C GLY A 881 18.61 32.64 -21.39
N LEU A 882 17.45 32.09 -21.01
CA LEU A 882 16.41 31.61 -21.92
C LEU A 882 15.82 32.75 -22.76
N PHE A 883 15.84 33.99 -22.25
CA PHE A 883 15.41 35.19 -22.98
C PHE A 883 16.45 35.69 -24.01
N ASP A 884 17.68 35.19 -23.91
CA ASP A 884 18.80 35.62 -24.73
C ASP A 884 19.18 34.54 -25.79
N LEU A 885 18.40 33.44 -25.86
CA LEU A 885 18.51 32.38 -26.87
C LEU A 885 17.58 32.64 -28.09
N PRO A 886 17.94 32.18 -29.29
CA PRO A 886 17.11 32.31 -30.50
C PRO A 886 16.01 31.22 -30.55
N ILE A 887 15.07 31.25 -29.59
CA ILE A 887 14.02 30.25 -29.42
C ILE A 887 12.86 30.50 -30.40
N SER A 888 12.43 29.47 -31.11
CA SER A 888 11.38 29.50 -32.13
C SER A 888 9.98 29.13 -31.58
N THR A 889 9.47 29.90 -30.61
CA THR A 889 8.07 29.78 -30.14
C THR A 889 7.11 30.63 -30.99
N ASN A 890 5.99 30.05 -31.43
CA ASN A 890 4.95 30.75 -32.18
C ASN A 890 3.86 31.35 -31.28
N ASN A 891 3.51 30.67 -30.17
CA ASN A 891 2.32 31.00 -29.38
C ASN A 891 2.59 31.31 -27.90
N THR A 892 3.79 31.02 -27.39
CA THR A 892 4.15 31.15 -25.97
C THR A 892 4.00 32.59 -25.44
N VAL A 893 3.32 32.74 -24.31
CA VAL A 893 3.10 34.02 -23.63
C VAL A 893 4.03 34.16 -22.41
N PHE A 894 4.67 35.32 -22.27
CA PHE A 894 5.54 35.62 -21.13
C PHE A 894 4.73 36.13 -19.93
N LYS A 895 4.87 35.46 -18.79
CA LYS A 895 4.22 35.83 -17.52
C LYS A 895 5.24 35.97 -16.39
N ALA A 896 4.87 36.75 -15.39
CA ALA A 896 5.64 36.97 -14.17
C ALA A 896 4.76 36.80 -12.93
N MET A 897 5.33 36.30 -11.84
CA MET A 897 4.82 36.61 -10.50
C MET A 897 5.38 37.96 -10.07
N GLY A 898 4.50 38.92 -9.81
CA GLY A 898 4.86 40.31 -9.55
C GLY A 898 5.66 40.51 -8.26
N ALA A 899 6.47 41.58 -8.27
CA ALA A 899 7.23 42.06 -7.13
C ALA A 899 7.27 43.60 -7.14
N GLU A 900 7.21 44.21 -5.97
CA GLU A 900 7.18 45.66 -5.78
C GLU A 900 8.27 46.10 -4.79
N THR A 901 9.00 47.16 -5.11
CA THR A 901 10.07 47.70 -4.25
C THR A 901 9.51 48.72 -3.27
N VAL A 902 9.33 48.31 -2.01
CA VAL A 902 8.79 49.15 -0.93
C VAL A 902 9.91 49.52 0.03
N ASN A 903 10.22 50.81 0.13
CA ASN A 903 11.32 51.35 0.95
C ASN A 903 12.69 50.70 0.64
N GLY A 904 12.97 50.44 -0.65
CA GLY A 904 14.19 49.75 -1.10
C GLY A 904 14.19 48.23 -0.95
N VAL A 905 13.22 47.65 -0.25
CA VAL A 905 13.07 46.19 -0.10
C VAL A 905 12.07 45.68 -1.13
N ILE A 906 12.50 44.71 -1.96
CA ILE A 906 11.61 44.06 -2.93
C ILE A 906 10.68 43.10 -2.17
N LYS A 907 9.38 43.16 -2.44
CA LYS A 907 8.37 42.28 -1.83
C LYS A 907 7.55 41.59 -2.92
N PRO A 908 7.27 40.28 -2.82
CA PRO A 908 6.43 39.59 -3.78
C PRO A 908 4.97 40.03 -3.61
N THR A 909 4.27 40.31 -4.71
CA THR A 909 2.84 40.67 -4.70
C THR A 909 1.93 39.45 -4.74
N LEU A 910 2.48 38.26 -5.03
CA LEU A 910 1.79 36.99 -5.26
C LEU A 910 0.70 37.05 -6.35
N LYS A 911 0.75 38.06 -7.23
CA LYS A 911 -0.11 38.19 -8.40
C LYS A 911 0.63 37.77 -9.68
N LEU A 912 -0.06 37.03 -10.53
CA LEU A 912 0.32 36.74 -11.90
C LEU A 912 0.10 37.99 -12.76
N THR A 913 1.14 38.44 -13.46
CA THR A 913 1.12 39.60 -14.37
C THR A 913 1.75 39.24 -15.71
N ASP A 914 1.49 40.05 -16.73
CA ASP A 914 2.16 39.94 -18.02
C ASP A 914 3.64 40.38 -17.97
N GLY A 915 4.44 39.87 -18.90
CA GLY A 915 5.86 40.22 -19.05
C GLY A 915 6.83 39.28 -18.33
N VAL A 916 8.03 39.78 -18.05
CA VAL A 916 9.14 38.99 -17.50
C VAL A 916 9.71 39.66 -16.26
N CYS A 917 9.85 38.90 -15.18
CA CYS A 917 10.54 39.34 -13.96
C CYS A 917 12.00 38.86 -13.98
N ARG A 918 12.94 39.80 -13.88
CA ARG A 918 14.39 39.54 -13.71
C ARG A 918 14.87 39.77 -12.26
N GLU A 919 13.98 40.09 -11.33
CA GLU A 919 14.29 40.38 -9.92
C GLU A 919 14.54 39.12 -9.09
N SER A 920 15.45 39.21 -8.12
CA SER A 920 15.84 38.10 -7.26
C SER A 920 15.82 38.49 -5.77
N LEU A 921 14.95 37.85 -5.01
CA LEU A 921 14.86 38.01 -3.54
C LEU A 921 16.00 37.27 -2.79
N ALA A 922 17.05 36.77 -3.46
CA ALA A 922 18.02 35.87 -2.86
C ALA A 922 18.78 36.47 -1.66
N PHE A 923 19.37 37.66 -1.82
CA PHE A 923 20.12 38.33 -0.74
C PHE A 923 19.21 38.78 0.40
N GLN A 924 18.05 39.34 0.08
CA GLN A 924 17.03 39.76 1.06
C GLN A 924 16.45 38.58 1.84
N THR A 925 16.31 37.41 1.21
CA THR A 925 15.93 36.16 1.89
C THR A 925 17.04 35.71 2.82
N ALA A 926 18.30 35.70 2.37
CA ALA A 926 19.44 35.36 3.23
C ALA A 926 19.53 36.26 4.47
N GLN A 927 19.31 37.57 4.32
CA GLN A 927 19.25 38.51 5.45
C GLN A 927 18.10 38.19 6.41
N ARG A 928 16.90 37.88 5.89
CA ARG A 928 15.72 37.51 6.69
C ARG A 928 15.93 36.22 7.49
N GLU A 929 16.63 35.23 6.93
CA GLU A 929 17.00 33.99 7.64
C GLU A 929 18.20 34.19 8.60
N GLY A 930 18.67 35.43 8.80
CA GLY A 930 19.70 35.76 9.80
C GLY A 930 21.14 35.57 9.34
N MET A 931 21.42 35.52 8.04
CA MET A 931 22.80 35.50 7.54
C MET A 931 23.53 36.80 7.89
N PRO A 932 24.78 36.75 8.40
CA PRO A 932 25.54 37.95 8.76
C PRO A 932 25.74 38.92 7.57
N ASP A 933 25.45 40.22 7.79
CA ASP A 933 25.55 41.25 6.76
C ASP A 933 26.90 41.28 6.00
N PRO A 934 28.08 41.08 6.62
CA PRO A 934 29.36 41.04 5.89
C PRO A 934 29.44 39.95 4.82
N ILE A 935 28.68 38.85 4.95
CA ILE A 935 28.58 37.80 3.92
C ILE A 935 27.67 38.26 2.77
N ILE A 936 26.61 38.99 3.10
CA ILE A 936 25.62 39.49 2.12
C ILE A 936 26.25 40.60 1.28
N THR A 937 26.83 41.63 1.91
CA THR A 937 27.55 42.71 1.20
C THR A 937 28.64 42.16 0.29
N ARG A 938 29.40 41.15 0.76
CA ARG A 938 30.43 40.52 -0.08
C ARG A 938 29.85 39.69 -1.23
N ALA A 939 28.65 39.12 -1.09
CA ALA A 939 27.96 38.43 -2.17
C ALA A 939 27.40 39.41 -3.22
N GLU A 940 26.94 40.58 -2.80
CA GLU A 940 26.49 41.68 -3.66
C GLU A 940 27.66 42.25 -4.49
N GLU A 941 28.80 42.55 -3.85
CA GLU A 941 30.05 42.94 -4.52
C GLU A 941 30.46 41.95 -5.63
N LEU A 942 30.45 40.64 -5.30
CA LEU A 942 30.81 39.58 -6.25
C LEU A 942 29.81 39.45 -7.42
N TYR A 943 28.54 39.78 -7.19
CA TYR A 943 27.49 39.69 -8.20
C TYR A 943 27.58 40.80 -9.25
N GLU A 944 27.87 42.05 -8.86
CA GLU A 944 28.04 43.15 -9.82
C GLU A 944 29.29 42.94 -10.71
N CYS A 945 30.43 42.51 -10.14
CA CYS A 945 31.60 42.14 -10.95
C CYS A 945 31.29 41.04 -11.99
N MET A 946 30.35 40.13 -11.69
CA MET A 946 29.94 39.07 -12.61
C MET A 946 29.01 39.57 -13.74
N LYS A 947 28.26 40.67 -13.54
CA LYS A 947 27.47 41.33 -14.59
C LYS A 947 28.39 42.02 -15.60
N GLU A 948 29.30 42.87 -15.12
CA GLU A 948 30.21 43.65 -15.97
C GLU A 948 31.03 42.77 -16.93
N SER A 949 31.44 41.59 -16.44
CA SER A 949 32.25 40.61 -17.17
C SER A 949 31.57 39.99 -18.41
N LYS A 950 30.27 40.20 -18.66
CA LYS A 950 29.53 39.53 -19.75
C LYS A 950 29.45 40.29 -21.08
N VAL A 951 29.99 41.51 -21.17
CA VAL A 951 29.66 42.46 -22.26
C VAL A 951 30.53 42.30 -23.53
N GLN A 952 31.57 41.46 -23.53
CA GLN A 952 32.44 41.28 -24.71
C GLN A 952 32.61 39.81 -25.13
N TYR A 953 32.03 39.46 -26.29
CA TYR A 953 32.46 38.34 -27.12
C TYR A 953 32.27 38.68 -28.60
N VAL A 954 33.36 38.68 -29.37
CA VAL A 954 33.35 38.86 -30.84
C VAL A 954 34.04 37.65 -31.46
N PRO A 955 33.41 36.94 -32.43
CA PRO A 955 34.00 35.75 -33.02
C PRO A 955 35.11 36.11 -34.01
N VAL A 956 36.28 35.48 -33.86
CA VAL A 956 37.42 35.61 -34.78
C VAL A 956 37.63 34.28 -35.51
N VAL A 957 37.73 34.34 -36.85
CA VAL A 957 37.91 33.16 -37.71
C VAL A 957 39.41 32.85 -37.88
N PRO A 958 39.87 31.60 -37.66
CA PRO A 958 41.28 31.23 -37.82
C PRO A 958 41.65 30.92 -39.29
N GLY A 959 42.69 31.57 -39.80
CA GLY A 959 43.31 31.29 -41.10
C GLY A 959 44.47 30.28 -41.05
N MET A 960 44.87 29.75 -42.21
CA MET A 960 45.99 28.80 -42.36
C MET A 960 47.38 29.48 -42.23
N GLY A 961 48.44 28.72 -41.86
CA GLY A 961 49.80 29.24 -42.00
C GLY A 961 51.01 28.42 -41.50
N SER A 962 51.42 27.39 -42.25
CA SER A 962 52.82 26.85 -42.33
C SER A 962 53.49 26.13 -41.13
N LYS A 963 54.54 25.34 -41.45
CA LYS A 963 55.57 24.76 -40.55
C LYS A 963 56.95 25.27 -41.02
N PRO A 964 58.00 25.16 -40.18
CA PRO A 964 59.09 24.25 -40.61
C PRO A 964 59.79 23.44 -39.50
N VAL A 965 60.24 22.25 -39.92
CA VAL A 965 61.43 21.44 -39.54
C VAL A 965 62.17 21.69 -38.20
N ILE A 966 62.44 20.60 -37.46
CA ILE A 966 63.50 20.50 -36.44
C ILE A 966 64.41 19.30 -36.77
N ASN A 967 65.72 19.45 -36.57
CA ASN A 967 66.75 18.41 -36.70
C ASN A 967 67.43 18.16 -35.34
N GLY A 968 67.96 16.95 -35.14
CA GLY A 968 68.96 16.64 -34.10
C GLY A 968 68.41 16.16 -32.75
N SER A 969 68.93 15.01 -32.28
CA SER A 969 68.54 14.38 -31.03
C SER A 969 69.51 14.67 -29.87
N LYS A 970 68.99 14.58 -28.64
CA LYS A 970 69.74 14.42 -27.38
C LYS A 970 69.00 13.39 -26.51
N PRO A 971 69.67 12.68 -25.59
CA PRO A 971 69.01 11.73 -24.70
C PRO A 971 67.93 12.46 -23.89
N GLU A 972 66.73 11.89 -23.84
CA GLU A 972 65.57 12.57 -23.30
C GLU A 972 65.34 12.26 -21.81
N SER A 973 64.84 13.25 -21.09
CA SER A 973 64.43 13.08 -19.69
C SER A 973 63.15 12.25 -19.63
N LEU A 974 63.00 11.46 -18.56
CA LEU A 974 61.80 10.64 -18.28
C LEU A 974 60.49 11.44 -18.40
N ALA A 975 60.51 12.75 -18.13
CA ALA A 975 59.35 13.62 -18.34
C ALA A 975 58.87 13.66 -19.80
N LYS A 976 59.78 13.73 -20.79
CA LYS A 976 59.44 13.71 -22.23
C LYS A 976 58.98 12.34 -22.74
N GLU A 977 59.39 11.28 -22.06
CA GLU A 977 58.95 9.92 -22.31
C GLU A 977 57.48 9.77 -21.86
N VAL A 978 57.20 10.13 -20.61
CA VAL A 978 55.84 10.18 -20.03
C VAL A 978 54.92 11.12 -20.81
N GLU A 979 55.39 12.31 -21.19
CA GLU A 979 54.66 13.28 -22.02
C GLU A 979 54.19 12.67 -23.35
N ARG A 980 55.10 11.99 -24.08
CA ARG A 980 54.71 11.31 -25.34
C ARG A 980 53.73 10.18 -25.11
N SER A 981 53.92 9.36 -24.08
CA SER A 981 52.98 8.27 -23.77
C SER A 981 51.60 8.81 -23.41
N ILE A 982 51.50 9.91 -22.64
CA ILE A 982 50.22 10.61 -22.38
C ILE A 982 49.58 11.04 -23.71
N LEU A 983 50.32 11.73 -24.59
CA LEU A 983 49.80 12.21 -25.87
C LEU A 983 49.32 11.06 -26.78
N VAL A 984 50.08 9.97 -26.88
CA VAL A 984 49.72 8.77 -27.65
C VAL A 984 48.49 8.07 -27.06
N ILE A 985 48.41 7.97 -25.73
CA ILE A 985 47.26 7.38 -25.02
C ILE A 985 46.00 8.23 -25.25
N CYS A 986 46.09 9.56 -25.17
CA CYS A 986 44.96 10.45 -25.45
C CYS A 986 44.50 10.39 -26.92
N GLN A 987 45.42 10.27 -27.88
CA GLN A 987 45.09 10.09 -29.31
C GLN A 987 44.36 8.77 -29.58
N LYS A 988 44.74 7.68 -28.90
CA LYS A 988 43.99 6.40 -28.91
C LYS A 988 42.63 6.53 -28.20
N GLY A 989 42.52 7.44 -27.23
CA GLY A 989 41.40 7.60 -26.28
C GLY A 989 40.29 8.58 -26.68
N VAL A 990 39.91 8.64 -27.96
CA VAL A 990 38.79 9.47 -28.49
C VAL A 990 39.08 10.99 -28.54
N VAL A 991 40.29 11.47 -28.17
CA VAL A 991 40.64 12.89 -28.25
C VAL A 991 41.28 13.23 -29.60
N LYS A 992 40.81 14.30 -30.28
CA LYS A 992 41.42 14.75 -31.53
C LYS A 992 42.79 15.37 -31.28
N ALA A 993 43.74 15.10 -32.20
CA ALA A 993 45.10 15.64 -32.12
C ALA A 993 45.11 17.16 -32.32
N GLY A 994 45.13 17.91 -31.22
CA GLY A 994 45.21 19.38 -31.20
C GLY A 994 44.89 20.02 -29.84
N GLU A 995 44.04 19.39 -29.03
CA GLU A 995 43.49 20.03 -27.81
C GLU A 995 44.32 19.79 -26.52
N VAL A 996 45.14 18.73 -26.47
CA VAL A 996 45.91 18.37 -25.26
C VAL A 996 47.32 18.98 -25.31
N ALA A 997 47.45 20.19 -24.80
CA ALA A 997 48.75 20.80 -24.51
C ALA A 997 49.24 20.34 -23.13
N CYS A 998 50.27 19.48 -23.09
CA CYS A 998 50.97 19.12 -21.86
C CYS A 998 51.89 20.26 -21.42
N VAL A 999 51.89 20.59 -20.13
CA VAL A 999 52.75 21.59 -19.52
C VAL A 999 53.51 20.96 -18.36
N ILE A 1000 54.84 21.10 -18.36
CA ILE A 1000 55.71 20.62 -17.29
C ILE A 1000 55.86 21.72 -16.24
N VAL A 1001 55.69 21.36 -14.96
CA VAL A 1001 55.93 22.22 -13.80
C VAL A 1001 57.05 21.60 -12.99
N GLY A 1002 58.19 22.30 -12.92
CA GLY A 1002 59.35 21.91 -12.14
C GLY A 1002 59.11 21.97 -10.62
N PRO A 1003 59.98 21.37 -9.79
CA PRO A 1003 59.79 21.23 -8.35
C PRO A 1003 59.41 22.49 -7.56
N ARG A 1004 59.90 23.66 -7.99
CA ARG A 1004 59.70 24.95 -7.28
C ARG A 1004 58.77 25.91 -8.03
N GLU A 1005 58.28 25.53 -9.20
CA GLU A 1005 57.38 26.33 -10.03
C GLU A 1005 55.93 26.15 -9.58
N GLN A 1006 55.09 27.16 -9.79
CA GLN A 1006 53.63 27.05 -9.64
C GLN A 1006 52.97 27.07 -11.02
N PRO A 1007 51.84 26.37 -11.20
CA PRO A 1007 51.09 26.46 -12.45
C PRO A 1007 50.52 27.89 -12.63
N PRO A 1008 50.29 28.34 -13.87
CA PRO A 1008 49.77 29.67 -14.15
C PRO A 1008 48.35 29.87 -13.56
N PRO A 1009 47.95 31.13 -13.25
CA PRO A 1009 46.65 31.44 -12.66
C PRO A 1009 45.43 30.92 -13.42
N SER A 1010 45.57 30.69 -14.73
CA SER A 1010 44.55 30.06 -15.61
C SER A 1010 44.19 28.61 -15.24
N THR A 1011 44.87 28.00 -14.27
CA THR A 1011 44.57 26.66 -13.73
C THR A 1011 43.66 26.68 -12.49
N VAL A 1012 43.24 27.87 -12.01
CA VAL A 1012 42.33 28.01 -10.87
C VAL A 1012 40.88 27.91 -11.34
N GLY A 1013 40.14 26.91 -10.85
CA GLY A 1013 38.76 26.65 -11.25
C GLY A 1013 38.59 25.86 -12.56
N ALA A 1014 39.68 25.64 -13.30
CA ALA A 1014 39.71 24.77 -14.47
C ALA A 1014 40.02 23.32 -14.07
N SER A 1015 39.20 22.37 -14.50
CA SER A 1015 39.49 20.95 -14.30
C SER A 1015 40.80 20.58 -15.00
N CYS A 1016 41.80 20.17 -14.22
CA CYS A 1016 43.13 19.79 -14.68
C CYS A 1016 43.40 18.32 -14.36
N LEU A 1017 44.10 17.63 -15.27
CA LEU A 1017 44.66 16.31 -15.03
C LEU A 1017 46.18 16.45 -14.93
N TYR A 1018 46.79 15.83 -13.92
CA TYR A 1018 48.21 15.92 -13.61
C TYR A 1018 48.84 14.54 -13.36
N VAL A 1019 50.12 14.41 -13.73
CA VAL A 1019 50.94 13.21 -13.57
C VAL A 1019 52.24 13.61 -12.88
N ILE A 1020 52.42 13.18 -11.63
CA ILE A 1020 53.61 13.45 -10.82
C ILE A 1020 54.64 12.36 -11.07
N ILE A 1021 55.86 12.76 -11.40
CA ILE A 1021 57.02 11.89 -11.58
C ILE A 1021 57.87 11.94 -10.31
N ARG A 1022 57.92 10.82 -9.59
CA ARG A 1022 58.66 10.69 -8.33
C ARG A 1022 60.14 10.39 -8.56
N SER A 1023 60.96 10.64 -7.54
CA SER A 1023 62.38 10.28 -7.49
C SER A 1023 62.63 8.77 -7.67
N ASP A 1024 61.71 7.91 -7.22
CA ASP A 1024 61.75 6.45 -7.42
C ASP A 1024 61.24 5.99 -8.80
N LYS A 1025 61.16 6.91 -9.77
CA LYS A 1025 60.64 6.74 -11.14
C LYS A 1025 59.19 6.20 -11.22
N LYS A 1026 58.45 6.22 -10.12
CA LYS A 1026 57.01 5.87 -10.13
C LYS A 1026 56.16 7.08 -10.50
N LEU A 1027 55.05 6.83 -11.17
CA LEU A 1027 54.07 7.84 -11.55
C LEU A 1027 52.91 7.88 -10.54
N TYR A 1028 52.33 9.06 -10.34
CA TYR A 1028 51.02 9.23 -9.70
C TYR A 1028 50.14 10.06 -10.64
N VAL A 1029 48.99 9.53 -11.03
CA VAL A 1029 48.00 10.23 -11.88
C VAL A 1029 46.89 10.78 -10.98
N GLY A 1030 46.44 12.01 -11.23
CA GLY A 1030 45.29 12.58 -10.53
C GLY A 1030 44.57 13.68 -11.31
N GLN A 1031 43.32 13.94 -10.96
CA GLN A 1031 42.57 15.14 -11.37
C GLN A 1031 42.40 16.16 -10.22
N THR A 1032 42.15 17.43 -10.55
CA THR A 1032 41.80 18.49 -9.59
C THR A 1032 41.25 19.74 -10.29
N ASP A 1033 40.34 20.47 -9.65
CA ASP A 1033 39.83 21.77 -10.15
C ASP A 1033 40.57 22.98 -9.52
N ASP A 1034 41.47 22.71 -8.57
CA ASP A 1034 42.53 23.60 -8.09
C ASP A 1034 43.85 22.85 -8.19
N LEU A 1035 44.69 23.23 -9.17
CA LEU A 1035 46.00 22.60 -9.35
C LEU A 1035 47.06 23.15 -8.38
N ALA A 1036 47.00 24.45 -8.04
CA ALA A 1036 47.97 25.10 -7.18
C ALA A 1036 47.89 24.61 -5.73
N GLY A 1037 46.70 24.46 -5.15
CA GLY A 1037 46.52 23.82 -3.84
C GLY A 1037 46.86 22.34 -3.84
N ARG A 1038 46.50 21.61 -4.91
CA ARG A 1038 46.82 20.17 -5.03
C ARG A 1038 48.33 19.91 -5.07
N LEU A 1039 49.09 20.71 -5.84
CA LEU A 1039 50.54 20.60 -5.90
C LEU A 1039 51.22 21.00 -4.58
N ARG A 1040 50.71 22.02 -3.88
CA ARG A 1040 51.15 22.36 -2.51
C ARG A 1040 50.92 21.19 -1.55
N ALA A 1041 49.75 20.56 -1.60
CA ALA A 1041 49.42 19.39 -0.77
C ALA A 1041 50.33 18.18 -1.05
N HIS A 1042 50.69 17.89 -2.32
CA HIS A 1042 51.66 16.85 -2.64
C HIS A 1042 53.09 17.21 -2.19
N ARG A 1043 53.60 18.41 -2.51
CA ARG A 1043 54.97 18.84 -2.16
C ARG A 1043 55.19 18.99 -0.65
N SER A 1044 54.13 19.17 0.14
CA SER A 1044 54.21 19.15 1.61
C SER A 1044 54.59 17.78 2.20
N LYS A 1045 54.60 16.71 1.38
CA LYS A 1045 54.97 15.37 1.81
C LYS A 1045 56.45 15.06 1.59
N GLU A 1046 57.00 14.30 2.53
CA GLU A 1046 58.33 13.71 2.44
C GLU A 1046 58.50 12.87 1.15
N GLY A 1047 59.64 13.03 0.48
CA GLY A 1047 59.92 12.38 -0.81
C GLY A 1047 59.19 12.97 -2.04
N MET A 1048 58.27 13.93 -1.88
CA MET A 1048 57.52 14.57 -2.99
C MET A 1048 57.98 16.02 -3.28
N GLN A 1049 58.91 16.56 -2.50
CA GLN A 1049 59.37 17.96 -2.60
C GLN A 1049 60.03 18.27 -3.95
N ASP A 1050 60.88 17.36 -4.45
CA ASP A 1050 61.60 17.51 -5.72
C ASP A 1050 60.91 16.81 -6.92
N ALA A 1051 59.60 16.55 -6.83
CA ALA A 1051 58.86 15.86 -7.89
C ALA A 1051 58.46 16.80 -9.03
N THR A 1052 58.82 16.43 -10.26
CA THR A 1052 58.34 17.09 -11.50
C THR A 1052 56.91 16.66 -11.79
N THR A 1053 56.04 17.60 -12.15
CA THR A 1053 54.65 17.29 -12.54
C THR A 1053 54.37 17.72 -13.96
N ILE A 1054 53.75 16.85 -14.76
CA ILE A 1054 53.15 17.19 -16.04
C ILE A 1054 51.66 17.43 -15.79
N TYR A 1055 51.04 18.45 -16.38
CA TYR A 1055 49.59 18.62 -16.35
C TYR A 1055 49.04 19.07 -17.70
N PHE A 1056 47.73 18.91 -17.88
CA PHE A 1056 46.97 19.51 -18.97
C PHE A 1056 45.55 19.87 -18.49
N VAL A 1057 44.96 20.88 -19.12
CA VAL A 1057 43.59 21.34 -18.83
C VAL A 1057 42.60 20.50 -19.64
N VAL A 1058 41.42 20.23 -19.08
CA VAL A 1058 40.39 19.37 -19.70
C VAL A 1058 38.98 19.98 -19.57
N PRO A 1059 38.05 19.71 -20.52
CA PRO A 1059 36.69 20.23 -20.52
C PRO A 1059 35.82 19.57 -19.43
N GLY A 1060 36.06 19.97 -18.18
CA GLY A 1060 35.25 19.65 -17.02
C GLY A 1060 35.52 18.29 -16.37
N LYS A 1061 35.10 18.19 -15.11
CA LYS A 1061 35.41 17.09 -14.18
C LYS A 1061 35.00 15.69 -14.67
N SER A 1062 33.86 15.57 -15.36
CA SER A 1062 33.41 14.28 -15.92
C SER A 1062 34.37 13.75 -17.00
N PHE A 1063 34.96 14.64 -17.80
CA PHE A 1063 35.98 14.29 -18.79
C PHE A 1063 37.34 14.00 -18.11
N ALA A 1064 37.67 14.75 -17.06
CA ALA A 1064 38.84 14.51 -16.22
C ALA A 1064 38.81 13.10 -15.57
N CYS A 1065 37.69 12.68 -14.97
CA CYS A 1065 37.50 11.30 -14.43
C CYS A 1065 37.78 10.22 -15.49
N LYS A 1066 37.28 10.41 -16.71
CA LYS A 1066 37.42 9.44 -17.81
C LYS A 1066 38.87 9.32 -18.27
N LEU A 1067 39.56 10.45 -18.44
CA LEU A 1067 40.99 10.44 -18.81
C LEU A 1067 41.90 9.98 -17.65
N GLU A 1068 41.54 10.26 -16.40
CA GLU A 1068 42.26 9.76 -15.20
C GLU A 1068 42.22 8.23 -15.18
N THR A 1069 41.03 7.64 -15.32
CA THR A 1069 40.84 6.17 -15.42
C THR A 1069 41.58 5.58 -16.62
N LEU A 1070 41.51 6.23 -17.78
CA LEU A 1070 42.15 5.77 -19.00
C LEU A 1070 43.70 5.81 -18.89
N LEU A 1071 44.29 6.86 -18.31
CA LEU A 1071 45.73 6.94 -18.06
C LEU A 1071 46.21 5.96 -16.98
N ILE A 1072 45.43 5.76 -15.91
CA ILE A 1072 45.74 4.75 -14.87
C ILE A 1072 45.79 3.33 -15.46
N ASN A 1073 44.93 3.03 -16.42
CA ASN A 1073 44.89 1.71 -17.07
C ASN A 1073 45.93 1.53 -18.18
N GLN A 1074 46.30 2.60 -18.91
CA GLN A 1074 47.17 2.50 -20.09
C GLN A 1074 48.67 2.73 -19.80
N LEU A 1075 49.04 3.62 -18.86
CA LEU A 1075 50.45 3.89 -18.54
C LEU A 1075 51.24 2.65 -18.06
N PRO A 1076 50.66 1.68 -17.33
CA PRO A 1076 51.33 0.42 -17.01
C PRO A 1076 51.63 -0.47 -18.22
N LEU A 1077 50.83 -0.38 -19.29
CA LEU A 1077 51.03 -1.15 -20.53
C LEU A 1077 52.16 -0.57 -21.37
N GLU A 1078 52.33 0.76 -21.34
CA GLU A 1078 53.49 1.47 -21.89
C GLU A 1078 54.73 1.42 -20.94
N GLY A 1079 54.70 0.57 -19.90
CA GLY A 1079 55.86 0.22 -19.05
C GLY A 1079 56.04 1.01 -17.75
N PHE A 1080 55.21 2.01 -17.45
CA PHE A 1080 55.38 2.88 -16.27
C PHE A 1080 54.80 2.27 -14.98
N LYS A 1081 55.53 2.41 -13.86
CA LYS A 1081 55.07 1.92 -12.55
C LYS A 1081 54.22 2.98 -11.84
N LEU A 1082 52.90 2.80 -11.80
CA LEU A 1082 51.98 3.66 -11.05
C LEU A 1082 51.98 3.37 -9.54
N VAL A 1083 51.76 4.42 -8.75
CA VAL A 1083 51.54 4.34 -7.28
C VAL A 1083 50.05 4.16 -6.95
N ASN A 1084 49.14 4.76 -7.71
CA ASN A 1084 47.70 4.60 -7.56
C ASN A 1084 47.14 3.59 -8.58
N LYS A 1085 46.20 2.75 -8.15
CA LYS A 1085 45.60 1.65 -8.94
C LYS A 1085 44.06 1.65 -8.95
N ALA A 1086 43.42 2.65 -8.35
CA ALA A 1086 41.97 2.74 -8.24
C ALA A 1086 41.51 4.21 -8.19
N ASP A 1087 40.24 4.41 -8.48
CA ASP A 1087 39.54 5.67 -8.59
C ASP A 1087 39.12 6.28 -7.24
N GLY A 1088 39.25 7.60 -7.11
CA GLY A 1088 38.57 8.47 -6.14
C GLY A 1088 38.86 8.31 -4.63
N ARG A 1089 39.24 7.14 -4.11
CA ARG A 1089 39.14 6.83 -2.66
C ARG A 1089 40.40 7.11 -1.82
N HIS A 1090 41.54 7.43 -2.42
CA HIS A 1090 42.80 7.63 -1.67
C HIS A 1090 42.92 9.02 -1.02
N ARG A 1091 42.45 9.17 0.23
CA ARG A 1091 42.84 10.31 1.10
C ARG A 1091 44.35 10.34 1.40
N ASN A 1092 44.99 9.18 1.39
CA ASN A 1092 46.43 9.05 1.63
C ASN A 1092 47.23 9.13 0.32
N PHE A 1093 47.64 10.35 -0.07
CA PHE A 1093 48.51 10.55 -1.24
C PHE A 1093 49.84 9.77 -1.12
N GLY A 1094 49.96 8.64 -1.82
CA GLY A 1094 51.21 8.01 -2.29
C GLY A 1094 52.32 7.64 -1.30
N THR A 1095 52.03 7.51 0.00
CA THR A 1095 53.06 7.43 1.08
C THR A 1095 53.34 6.02 1.60
N SER A 1096 52.54 5.01 1.19
CA SER A 1096 52.68 3.60 1.60
C SER A 1096 53.83 2.88 0.89
N GLY A 1097 55.08 3.25 1.23
CA GLY A 1097 56.27 2.62 0.64
C GLY A 1097 57.63 3.15 1.13
N LEU A 1098 57.68 3.79 2.31
CA LEU A 1098 58.90 4.33 2.92
C LEU A 1098 58.97 4.06 4.44
N SER A 1099 58.72 2.82 4.84
CA SER A 1099 58.94 2.37 6.23
C SER A 1099 59.07 0.84 6.32
N GLN A 1100 60.22 0.39 6.82
CA GLN A 1100 60.54 -0.94 7.38
C GLN A 1100 59.59 -2.14 7.09
N GLU A 1101 59.80 -2.84 5.98
CA GLU A 1101 59.51 -4.29 5.89
C GLU A 1101 60.38 -4.95 4.78
N ALA A 1102 61.70 -4.93 4.99
CA ALA A 1102 62.70 -5.40 4.02
C ALA A 1102 63.93 -6.05 4.70
N LEU A 1103 63.72 -6.80 5.79
CA LEU A 1103 64.78 -7.51 6.53
C LEU A 1103 64.38 -8.95 6.91
N SER A 1104 63.79 -9.68 5.96
CA SER A 1104 63.64 -11.14 6.05
C SER A 1104 63.47 -11.76 4.66
N HIS A 1105 64.17 -12.87 4.41
CA HIS A 1105 64.04 -13.75 3.23
C HIS A 1105 64.52 -13.23 1.87
N GLU A 1106 65.81 -12.87 1.79
CA GLU A 1106 66.64 -13.37 0.67
C GLU A 1106 67.33 -14.67 1.11
N ALA A 1107 66.78 -15.82 0.72
CA ALA A 1107 67.44 -17.13 0.68
C ALA A 1107 66.57 -18.13 -0.09
N LEU A 1108 67.17 -18.99 -0.93
CA LEU A 1108 66.49 -19.97 -1.80
C LEU A 1108 65.61 -19.28 -2.87
N THR A 1109 66.03 -19.02 -4.11
CA THR A 1109 67.02 -19.68 -4.98
C THR A 1109 66.67 -21.13 -5.35
N LEU A 1110 66.53 -21.36 -6.67
CA LEU A 1110 66.47 -22.64 -7.41
C LEU A 1110 65.16 -23.48 -7.38
N GLN A 1111 64.70 -23.78 -8.61
CA GLN A 1111 63.98 -24.99 -9.06
C GLN A 1111 62.59 -25.32 -8.45
N THR A 1112 61.53 -24.90 -9.12
CA THR A 1112 60.80 -25.77 -10.08
C THR A 1112 59.94 -24.95 -11.04
#